data_AF-A0A3B9KVT8-F1
#
_entry.id   AF-A0A3B9KVT8-F1
#
_cell.length_a   1.000
_cell.length_b   1.000
_cell.length_c   1.000
_cell.angle_alpha   90.00
_cell.angle_beta   90.00
_cell.angle_gamma   90.00
#
_symmetry.space_group_name_H-M   'P 1'
#
loop_
_entity.id
_entity.type
_entity.pdbx_description
1 polymer ?
#
loop_
_entity_poly.entity_id
_entity_poly.type
_entity_poly.pdbx_seq_one_letter_code
_entity_poly.pdbx_strand_id
1 'polypeptide(L)'
;MERTDLDGKIKEMAERIRELREIEGLTTEEMAEKTGVSREEYEICEQGGSDLNFTFIYRCAKAFGVNVTDIIEGYSPMLNSYTVTRGGEGQKIAQAHGMTYYNLAYAFQNRIAEPLFVKSVYDEAAQNKEIELTSHTGQECDVVIDGALKVQVGSHTEILHAGDSIYYDSGTPHGMIAVEGKDCTFYAIVLNPTGEPIPELEPAKVIVDGAKAKADDKDRAYKKFIDVVEDEHGTPVSIKFKNTEKFNFAFDIVDAVADREPDKMCMLHVSRDMTERRFTFLDMKKASSRCANYFKSLGIKKGDRVMLVLKRHYQFWFAMLGLNKLGAIAIPGTNQLLEHDFEYRFNSAEISTIICTADGDTAHQVDLAAARCPSLKNKLIVNGTREGWRSFDEEYPLYSTHFKRTEMSPGGNDTMLMFFTSGTSGYPKIAAHNYKYALGHFHTAKYWHNVDPDGLHLTISDTGWAKSMWGKLYGQWLCEAATFVYDFDRFDAATILPMFAKYHITTFCAPPTMLRMMIKQDISKYDFSTVRHMTTAGEALNPEVYRQFEKATGLQILEGFGQSESTMIIGNLVGAPHKIGSMGKPAPIYDVALLDSDGKEVGDGETGEICISLKNGSPIGLFTEYYRDPEKTKEARHDGWYHTGDLAWRDEDGFYWYVGRADDVIKSSGYRIGPFEIESV
;
A
#
# COMPACT_ATOMS: atom_id res chain seq x y z
N MET A 1 -55.60 3.22 -5.25
CA MET A 1 -55.51 4.28 -6.28
C MET A 1 -54.14 4.92 -6.12
N GLU A 2 -53.17 4.34 -6.82
CA GLU A 2 -51.81 4.85 -6.98
C GLU A 2 -51.87 6.03 -7.97
N ARG A 3 -51.61 7.24 -7.49
CA ARG A 3 -51.36 8.45 -8.29
C ARG A 3 -50.38 9.31 -7.50
N THR A 4 -49.10 8.94 -7.45
CA THR A 4 -48.10 9.74 -6.73
C THR A 4 -46.68 9.71 -7.31
N ASP A 5 -46.27 8.75 -8.17
CA ASP A 5 -44.90 8.73 -8.76
C ASP A 5 -44.83 9.41 -10.14
N LEU A 6 -45.84 9.23 -10.99
CA LEU A 6 -45.82 9.73 -12.38
C LEU A 6 -45.94 11.25 -12.48
N ASP A 7 -46.83 11.86 -11.69
CA ASP A 7 -47.05 13.32 -11.68
C ASP A 7 -45.81 14.08 -11.15
N GLY A 8 -45.01 13.44 -10.29
CA GLY A 8 -43.73 13.97 -9.81
C GLY A 8 -42.69 14.01 -10.93
N LYS A 9 -42.53 12.90 -11.65
CA LYS A 9 -41.60 12.80 -12.79
C LYS A 9 -41.94 13.77 -13.92
N ILE A 10 -43.22 13.95 -14.23
CA ILE A 10 -43.66 14.91 -15.26
C ILE A 10 -43.27 16.35 -14.87
N LYS A 11 -43.41 16.72 -13.59
CA LYS A 11 -43.00 18.05 -13.11
C LYS A 11 -41.50 18.26 -13.15
N GLU A 12 -40.70 17.25 -12.75
CA GLU A 12 -39.25 17.34 -12.84
C GLU A 12 -38.77 17.51 -14.30
N MET A 13 -39.37 16.76 -15.23
CA MET A 13 -39.06 16.90 -16.65
C MET A 13 -39.46 18.27 -17.19
N ALA A 14 -40.61 18.79 -16.78
CA ALA A 14 -41.09 20.12 -17.16
C ALA A 14 -40.20 21.24 -16.61
N GLU A 15 -39.71 21.10 -15.37
CA GLU A 15 -38.74 22.02 -14.77
C GLU A 15 -37.41 22.01 -15.53
N ARG A 16 -36.88 20.83 -15.90
CA ARG A 16 -35.67 20.72 -16.72
C ARG A 16 -35.83 21.36 -18.10
N ILE A 17 -36.98 21.18 -18.75
CA ILE A 17 -37.31 21.84 -20.03
C ILE A 17 -37.27 23.37 -19.86
N ARG A 18 -37.82 23.89 -18.76
CA ARG A 18 -37.83 25.32 -18.44
C ARG A 18 -36.42 25.86 -18.22
N GLU A 19 -35.62 25.16 -17.41
CA GLU A 19 -34.24 25.54 -17.11
C GLU A 19 -33.39 25.55 -18.38
N LEU A 20 -33.46 24.49 -19.20
CA LEU A 20 -32.73 24.41 -20.47
C LEU A 20 -33.16 25.51 -21.44
N ARG A 21 -34.46 25.82 -21.51
CA ARG A 21 -34.96 26.95 -22.31
C ARG A 21 -34.33 28.27 -21.85
N GLU A 22 -34.27 28.51 -20.54
CA GLU A 22 -33.70 29.73 -19.97
C GLU A 22 -32.19 29.83 -20.20
N ILE A 23 -31.46 28.72 -20.07
CA ILE A 23 -30.02 28.62 -20.33
C ILE A 23 -29.70 28.93 -21.80
N GLU A 24 -30.46 28.36 -22.73
CA GLU A 24 -30.30 28.58 -24.17
C GLU A 24 -30.83 29.96 -24.63
N GLY A 25 -31.40 30.75 -23.70
CA GLY A 25 -31.93 32.08 -23.99
C GLY A 25 -33.16 32.07 -24.89
N LEU A 26 -33.88 30.95 -24.97
CA LEU A 26 -35.04 30.77 -25.83
C LEU A 26 -36.32 31.28 -25.14
N THR A 27 -37.16 31.97 -25.90
CA THR A 27 -38.49 32.40 -25.45
C THR A 27 -39.50 31.24 -25.54
N THR A 28 -40.61 31.34 -24.80
CA THR A 28 -41.70 30.35 -24.89
C THR A 28 -42.32 30.31 -26.28
N GLU A 29 -42.32 31.44 -27.00
CA GLU A 29 -42.78 31.54 -28.39
C GLU A 29 -41.87 30.74 -29.34
N GLU A 30 -40.55 30.92 -29.23
CA GLU A 30 -39.57 30.19 -30.04
C GLU A 30 -39.60 28.68 -29.76
N MET A 31 -39.84 28.30 -28.50
CA MET A 31 -39.96 26.89 -28.14
C MET A 31 -41.25 26.26 -28.62
N ALA A 32 -42.38 26.98 -28.58
CA ALA A 32 -43.64 26.51 -29.17
C ALA A 32 -43.47 26.24 -30.67
N GLU A 33 -42.78 27.12 -31.41
CA GLU A 33 -42.47 26.93 -32.83
C GLU A 33 -41.56 25.70 -33.06
N LYS A 34 -40.49 25.57 -32.28
CA LYS A 34 -39.53 24.45 -32.39
C LYS A 34 -40.13 23.09 -31.99
N THR A 35 -41.08 23.08 -31.06
CA THR A 35 -41.77 21.86 -30.59
C THR A 35 -43.02 21.55 -31.41
N GLY A 36 -43.50 22.49 -32.23
CA GLY A 36 -44.66 22.31 -33.11
C GLY A 36 -45.98 22.18 -32.35
N VAL A 37 -46.07 22.82 -31.18
CA VAL A 37 -47.31 22.98 -30.39
C VAL A 37 -47.66 24.46 -30.28
N SER A 38 -48.87 24.79 -29.87
CA SER A 38 -49.22 26.20 -29.60
C SER A 38 -48.47 26.74 -28.37
N ARG A 39 -48.36 28.06 -28.27
CA ARG A 39 -47.73 28.70 -27.09
C ARG A 39 -48.40 28.31 -25.78
N GLU A 40 -49.73 28.29 -25.74
CA GLU A 40 -50.48 27.89 -24.55
C GLU A 40 -50.20 26.42 -24.18
N GLU A 41 -50.14 25.52 -25.17
CA GLU A 41 -49.77 24.12 -24.93
C GLU A 41 -48.33 23.96 -24.44
N TYR A 42 -47.38 24.71 -25.00
CA TYR A 42 -46.00 24.71 -24.55
C TYR A 42 -45.89 25.18 -23.09
N GLU A 43 -46.56 26.27 -22.73
CA GLU A 43 -46.58 26.81 -21.36
C GLU A 43 -47.22 25.83 -20.37
N ILE A 44 -48.25 25.10 -20.76
CA ILE A 44 -48.87 24.04 -19.93
C ILE A 44 -47.90 22.87 -19.74
N CYS A 45 -47.24 22.41 -20.80
CA CYS A 45 -46.21 21.36 -20.74
C CYS A 45 -45.04 21.77 -19.84
N GLU A 46 -44.52 22.98 -20.00
CA GLU A 46 -43.39 23.51 -19.23
C GLU A 46 -43.73 23.74 -17.74
N GLN A 47 -45.00 23.89 -17.39
CA GLN A 47 -45.48 23.95 -16.01
C GLN A 47 -45.75 22.57 -15.41
N GLY A 48 -45.58 21.48 -16.17
CA GLY A 48 -45.94 20.13 -15.77
C GLY A 48 -47.45 19.93 -15.62
N GLY A 49 -48.25 20.73 -16.33
CA GLY A 49 -49.70 20.71 -16.31
C GLY A 49 -50.33 19.71 -17.30
N SER A 50 -49.51 19.04 -18.13
CA SER A 50 -49.94 18.04 -19.11
C SER A 50 -48.88 16.95 -19.32
N ASP A 51 -49.32 15.80 -19.85
CA ASP A 51 -48.41 14.71 -20.23
C ASP A 51 -47.40 15.15 -21.29
N LEU A 52 -46.13 14.89 -21.02
CA LEU A 52 -45.02 15.16 -21.93
C LEU A 52 -44.80 13.92 -22.80
N ASN A 53 -45.42 13.88 -23.98
CA ASN A 53 -45.19 12.75 -24.89
C ASN A 53 -43.76 12.77 -25.46
N PHE A 54 -43.28 11.59 -25.88
CA PHE A 54 -41.91 11.43 -26.40
C PHE A 54 -41.58 12.39 -27.56
N THR A 55 -42.54 12.65 -28.45
CA THR A 55 -42.34 13.57 -29.58
C THR A 55 -42.07 15.00 -29.12
N PHE A 56 -42.79 15.48 -28.12
CA PHE A 56 -42.57 16.79 -27.51
C PHE A 56 -41.19 16.85 -26.85
N ILE A 57 -40.86 15.87 -26.01
CA ILE A 57 -39.57 15.78 -25.32
C ILE A 57 -38.40 15.72 -26.32
N TYR A 58 -38.52 14.91 -27.37
CA TYR A 58 -37.51 14.79 -28.42
C TYR A 58 -37.29 16.13 -29.16
N ARG A 59 -38.37 16.87 -29.44
CA ARG A 59 -38.25 18.18 -30.09
C ARG A 59 -37.67 19.23 -29.15
N CYS A 60 -37.98 19.20 -27.86
CA CYS A 60 -37.30 20.00 -26.85
C CYS A 60 -35.81 19.67 -26.81
N ALA A 61 -35.44 18.39 -26.73
CA ALA A 61 -34.05 17.94 -26.70
C ALA A 61 -33.27 18.43 -27.94
N LYS A 62 -33.89 18.33 -29.12
CA LYS A 62 -33.32 18.85 -30.37
C LYS A 62 -33.19 20.37 -30.39
N ALA A 63 -34.14 21.09 -29.78
CA ALA A 63 -34.10 22.55 -29.67
C ALA A 63 -32.96 23.03 -28.76
N PHE A 64 -32.66 22.28 -27.70
CA PHE A 64 -31.60 22.58 -26.74
C PHE A 64 -30.23 21.97 -27.11
N GLY A 65 -30.17 21.07 -28.09
CA GLY A 65 -28.93 20.38 -28.44
C GLY A 65 -28.49 19.32 -27.42
N VAL A 66 -29.43 18.75 -26.66
CA VAL A 66 -29.18 17.75 -25.60
C VAL A 66 -29.79 16.39 -25.98
N ASN A 67 -29.45 15.33 -25.25
CA ASN A 67 -30.09 14.02 -25.42
C ASN A 67 -31.49 14.00 -24.75
N VAL A 68 -32.40 13.18 -25.26
CA VAL A 68 -33.74 12.99 -24.67
C VAL A 68 -33.64 12.50 -23.22
N THR A 69 -32.63 11.67 -22.93
CA THR A 69 -32.34 11.18 -21.57
C THR A 69 -32.02 12.31 -20.60
N ASP A 70 -31.44 13.42 -21.07
CA ASP A 70 -31.09 14.56 -20.21
C ASP A 70 -32.36 15.23 -19.67
N ILE A 71 -33.42 15.25 -20.48
CA ILE A 71 -34.72 15.77 -20.07
C ILE A 71 -35.45 14.75 -19.18
N ILE A 72 -35.45 13.48 -19.56
CA ILE A 72 -36.20 12.42 -18.86
C ILE A 72 -35.59 12.09 -17.49
N GLU A 73 -34.29 11.90 -17.42
CA GLU A 73 -33.58 11.39 -16.24
C GLU A 73 -32.75 12.45 -15.52
N GLY A 74 -32.50 13.60 -16.16
CA GLY A 74 -31.74 14.70 -15.55
C GLY A 74 -30.23 14.53 -15.61
N TYR A 75 -29.73 13.49 -16.29
CA TYR A 75 -28.31 13.27 -16.53
C TYR A 75 -28.08 12.61 -17.89
N SER A 76 -26.93 12.89 -18.50
CA SER A 76 -26.48 12.21 -19.70
C SER A 76 -25.77 10.90 -19.35
N PRO A 77 -26.09 9.77 -20.00
CA PRO A 77 -25.24 8.60 -19.91
C PRO A 77 -23.89 8.93 -20.55
N MET A 78 -22.84 8.96 -19.72
CA MET A 78 -21.46 9.15 -20.15
C MET A 78 -20.77 7.79 -20.28
N LEU A 79 -19.89 7.65 -21.27
CA LEU A 79 -19.02 6.48 -21.36
C LEU A 79 -18.01 6.54 -20.20
N ASN A 80 -18.28 5.80 -19.12
CA ASN A 80 -17.43 5.80 -17.93
C ASN A 80 -16.15 4.97 -18.10
N SER A 81 -16.18 3.96 -18.96
CA SER A 81 -15.08 3.01 -19.14
C SER A 81 -15.24 2.23 -20.44
N TYR A 82 -14.13 1.91 -21.10
CA TYR A 82 -14.10 0.98 -22.22
C TYR A 82 -12.79 0.18 -22.16
N THR A 83 -12.79 -1.03 -22.72
CA THR A 83 -11.57 -1.83 -22.92
C THR A 83 -11.40 -2.08 -24.42
N VAL A 84 -10.17 -1.94 -24.90
CA VAL A 84 -9.77 -2.36 -26.25
C VAL A 84 -8.66 -3.38 -26.11
N THR A 85 -8.96 -4.66 -26.33
CA THR A 85 -7.95 -5.70 -26.44
C THR A 85 -7.62 -5.93 -27.91
N ARG A 86 -6.36 -5.70 -28.30
CA ARG A 86 -5.91 -5.99 -29.67
C ARG A 86 -5.65 -7.48 -29.84
N GLY A 87 -5.66 -7.95 -31.09
CA GLY A 87 -5.43 -9.35 -31.39
C GLY A 87 -4.09 -9.85 -30.84
N GLY A 88 -4.13 -10.84 -29.95
CA GLY A 88 -2.94 -11.40 -29.28
C GLY A 88 -2.61 -10.77 -27.92
N GLU A 89 -3.27 -9.69 -27.53
CA GLU A 89 -3.03 -8.95 -26.27
C GLU A 89 -4.07 -9.27 -25.18
N GLY A 90 -4.84 -10.36 -25.32
CA GLY A 90 -5.74 -10.80 -24.26
C GLY A 90 -4.96 -11.26 -23.03
N GLN A 91 -5.44 -10.93 -21.84
CA GLN A 91 -4.81 -11.36 -20.59
C GLN A 91 -4.95 -12.87 -20.46
N LYS A 92 -3.85 -13.62 -20.46
CA LYS A 92 -3.90 -15.08 -20.24
C LYS A 92 -4.36 -15.36 -18.80
N ILE A 93 -5.55 -15.93 -18.64
CA ILE A 93 -6.17 -16.13 -17.31
C ILE A 93 -6.16 -17.59 -16.84
N ALA A 94 -6.09 -18.57 -17.74
CA ALA A 94 -6.10 -19.99 -17.34
C ALA A 94 -5.50 -20.91 -18.41
N GLN A 95 -5.04 -22.07 -17.97
CA GLN A 95 -4.70 -23.19 -18.85
C GLN A 95 -5.24 -24.49 -18.21
N ALA A 96 -6.27 -25.06 -18.80
CA ALA A 96 -7.00 -26.21 -18.27
C ALA A 96 -7.53 -27.06 -19.43
N HIS A 97 -7.58 -28.39 -19.27
CA HIS A 97 -8.20 -29.31 -20.25
C HIS A 97 -7.69 -29.17 -21.69
N GLY A 98 -6.40 -28.85 -21.88
CA GLY A 98 -5.81 -28.62 -23.21
C GLY A 98 -6.16 -27.26 -23.83
N MET A 99 -6.87 -26.41 -23.11
CA MET A 99 -7.27 -25.07 -23.51
C MET A 99 -6.48 -23.99 -22.79
N THR A 100 -6.21 -22.89 -23.50
CA THR A 100 -5.66 -21.64 -22.94
C THR A 100 -6.68 -20.53 -23.11
N TYR A 101 -7.03 -19.87 -22.02
CA TYR A 101 -8.06 -18.83 -21.97
C TYR A 101 -7.42 -17.46 -21.85
N TYR A 102 -7.89 -16.51 -22.65
CA TYR A 102 -7.46 -15.13 -22.67
C TYR A 102 -8.68 -14.23 -22.41
N ASN A 103 -8.69 -13.46 -21.34
CA ASN A 103 -9.74 -12.48 -21.06
C ASN A 103 -9.54 -11.25 -21.94
N LEU A 104 -10.59 -10.84 -22.65
CA LEU A 104 -10.58 -9.69 -23.56
C LEU A 104 -11.15 -8.41 -22.92
N ALA A 105 -11.66 -8.49 -21.70
CA ALA A 105 -12.25 -7.37 -20.98
C ALA A 105 -12.21 -7.62 -19.46
N TYR A 106 -11.01 -7.84 -18.89
CA TYR A 106 -10.86 -8.18 -17.46
C TYR A 106 -11.51 -7.16 -16.52
N ALA A 107 -11.42 -5.86 -16.84
CA ALA A 107 -12.08 -4.80 -16.08
C ALA A 107 -13.62 -4.92 -16.03
N PHE A 108 -14.22 -5.81 -16.83
CA PHE A 108 -15.65 -6.08 -16.91
C PHE A 108 -16.04 -7.46 -16.37
N GLN A 109 -15.17 -8.12 -15.61
CA GLN A 109 -15.48 -9.39 -14.94
C GLN A 109 -16.74 -9.26 -14.05
N ASN A 110 -17.54 -10.32 -13.99
CA ASN A 110 -18.83 -10.41 -13.27
C ASN A 110 -19.90 -9.41 -13.73
N ARG A 111 -19.75 -8.79 -14.92
CA ARG A 111 -20.80 -7.95 -15.52
C ARG A 111 -21.74 -8.77 -16.40
N ILE A 112 -22.32 -8.15 -17.44
CA ILE A 112 -23.32 -8.77 -18.33
C ILE A 112 -22.73 -9.97 -19.08
N ALA A 113 -21.49 -9.85 -19.55
CA ALA A 113 -20.82 -10.86 -20.34
C ALA A 113 -19.31 -10.84 -20.09
N GLU A 114 -18.71 -12.02 -20.04
CA GLU A 114 -17.27 -12.22 -19.98
C GLU A 114 -16.77 -12.76 -21.32
N PRO A 115 -16.12 -11.93 -22.15
CA PRO A 115 -15.59 -12.37 -23.43
C PRO A 115 -14.22 -13.02 -23.24
N LEU A 116 -14.15 -14.32 -23.50
CA LEU A 116 -12.91 -15.09 -23.48
C LEU A 116 -12.51 -15.45 -24.91
N PHE A 117 -11.24 -15.28 -25.24
CA PHE A 117 -10.63 -15.92 -26.41
C PHE A 117 -9.95 -17.19 -25.96
N VAL A 118 -10.26 -18.32 -26.59
CA VAL A 118 -9.81 -19.64 -26.15
C VAL A 118 -9.00 -20.30 -27.25
N LYS A 119 -7.84 -20.86 -26.90
CA LYS A 119 -7.01 -21.71 -27.75
C LYS A 119 -7.05 -23.14 -27.23
N SER A 120 -7.76 -24.03 -27.91
CA SER A 120 -7.75 -25.48 -27.63
C SER A 120 -6.68 -26.16 -28.47
N VAL A 121 -5.74 -26.82 -27.81
CA VAL A 121 -4.70 -27.62 -28.46
C VAL A 121 -5.29 -28.95 -28.91
N TYR A 122 -4.94 -29.37 -30.12
CA TYR A 122 -5.31 -30.67 -30.64
C TYR A 122 -4.50 -31.80 -29.97
N ASP A 123 -5.20 -32.82 -29.50
CA ASP A 123 -4.60 -34.08 -29.02
C ASP A 123 -5.35 -35.28 -29.62
N GLU A 124 -4.63 -36.08 -30.40
CA GLU A 124 -5.15 -37.31 -31.03
C GLU A 124 -5.67 -38.32 -30.00
N ALA A 125 -5.08 -38.36 -28.80
CA ALA A 125 -5.54 -39.23 -27.72
C ALA A 125 -6.82 -38.71 -27.04
N ALA A 126 -7.08 -37.40 -27.08
CA ALA A 126 -8.26 -36.79 -26.46
C ALA A 126 -9.54 -37.03 -27.28
N GLN A 127 -9.44 -37.14 -28.60
CA GLN A 127 -10.61 -37.41 -29.47
C GLN A 127 -11.35 -38.71 -29.14
N ASN A 128 -10.62 -39.69 -28.61
CA ASN A 128 -11.09 -41.04 -28.33
C ASN A 128 -11.45 -41.27 -26.85
N LYS A 129 -11.36 -40.23 -26.02
CA LYS A 129 -11.75 -40.26 -24.60
C LYS A 129 -13.08 -39.52 -24.40
N GLU A 130 -13.73 -39.81 -23.27
CA GLU A 130 -14.88 -39.01 -22.84
C GLU A 130 -14.42 -37.57 -22.57
N ILE A 131 -15.24 -36.61 -23.02
CA ILE A 131 -14.99 -35.19 -22.77
C ILE A 131 -15.25 -34.94 -21.29
N GLU A 132 -14.28 -34.31 -20.61
CA GLU A 132 -14.46 -33.89 -19.23
C GLU A 132 -15.49 -32.74 -19.18
N LEU A 133 -16.56 -32.95 -18.41
CA LEU A 133 -17.67 -31.99 -18.34
C LEU A 133 -17.57 -31.12 -17.08
N THR A 134 -17.94 -29.85 -17.24
CA THR A 134 -18.03 -28.86 -16.17
C THR A 134 -19.42 -28.21 -16.19
N SER A 135 -19.75 -27.46 -15.14
CA SER A 135 -21.01 -26.69 -15.08
C SER A 135 -20.78 -25.42 -14.29
N HIS A 136 -21.38 -24.32 -14.73
CA HIS A 136 -21.34 -23.02 -14.05
C HIS A 136 -22.67 -22.29 -14.25
N THR A 137 -22.95 -21.28 -13.43
CA THR A 137 -24.23 -20.57 -13.52
C THR A 137 -24.21 -19.57 -14.67
N GLY A 138 -25.13 -19.68 -15.62
CA GLY A 138 -25.29 -18.69 -16.67
C GLY A 138 -25.73 -19.25 -18.01
N GLN A 139 -25.41 -18.49 -19.04
CA GLN A 139 -25.53 -18.93 -20.43
C GLN A 139 -24.19 -18.74 -21.10
N GLU A 140 -23.86 -19.57 -22.07
CA GLU A 140 -22.58 -19.50 -22.77
C GLU A 140 -22.82 -19.52 -24.27
N CYS A 141 -22.11 -18.64 -24.98
CA CYS A 141 -22.10 -18.58 -26.44
C CYS A 141 -20.67 -18.79 -26.93
N ASP A 142 -20.44 -19.93 -27.59
CA ASP A 142 -19.15 -20.22 -28.21
C ASP A 142 -19.21 -19.90 -29.70
N VAL A 143 -18.19 -19.22 -30.22
CA VAL A 143 -18.06 -18.84 -31.64
C VAL A 143 -16.71 -19.28 -32.17
N VAL A 144 -16.68 -20.24 -33.08
CA VAL A 144 -15.43 -20.79 -33.61
C VAL A 144 -14.81 -19.84 -34.63
N ILE A 145 -13.53 -19.50 -34.43
CA ILE A 145 -12.77 -18.58 -35.27
C ILE A 145 -11.90 -19.32 -36.28
N ASP A 146 -11.23 -20.38 -35.84
CA ASP A 146 -10.38 -21.22 -36.69
C ASP A 146 -10.27 -22.63 -36.11
N GLY A 147 -10.22 -23.66 -36.97
CA GLY A 147 -10.20 -25.07 -36.55
C GLY A 147 -11.60 -25.69 -36.41
N ALA A 148 -11.67 -26.84 -35.72
CA ALA A 148 -12.90 -27.57 -35.46
C ALA A 148 -13.01 -27.91 -33.95
N LEU A 149 -14.16 -27.63 -33.36
CA LEU A 149 -14.46 -27.80 -31.94
C LEU A 149 -15.56 -28.83 -31.76
N LYS A 150 -15.27 -29.93 -31.08
CA LYS A 150 -16.30 -30.88 -30.65
C LYS A 150 -16.80 -30.44 -29.28
N VAL A 151 -18.07 -30.05 -29.21
CA VAL A 151 -18.72 -29.58 -27.98
C VAL A 151 -19.74 -30.63 -27.54
N GLN A 152 -19.72 -30.98 -26.26
CA GLN A 152 -20.73 -31.80 -25.62
C GLN A 152 -21.51 -30.94 -24.62
N VAL A 153 -22.84 -30.93 -24.72
CA VAL A 153 -23.76 -30.29 -23.78
C VAL A 153 -24.79 -31.31 -23.33
N GLY A 154 -24.70 -31.72 -22.07
CA GLY A 154 -25.44 -32.83 -21.50
C GLY A 154 -25.14 -34.13 -22.24
N SER A 155 -26.18 -34.71 -22.84
CA SER A 155 -26.07 -35.94 -23.64
C SER A 155 -25.87 -35.70 -25.15
N HIS A 156 -25.82 -34.44 -25.59
CA HIS A 156 -25.72 -34.09 -27.01
C HIS A 156 -24.31 -33.65 -27.34
N THR A 157 -23.84 -34.03 -28.53
CA THR A 157 -22.50 -33.73 -29.00
C THR A 157 -22.57 -33.25 -30.43
N GLU A 158 -21.91 -32.13 -30.72
CA GLU A 158 -21.85 -31.52 -32.05
C GLU A 158 -20.40 -31.14 -32.39
N ILE A 159 -20.10 -31.03 -33.69
CA ILE A 159 -18.80 -30.55 -34.18
C ILE A 159 -19.04 -29.22 -34.90
N LEU A 160 -18.39 -28.17 -34.41
CA LEU A 160 -18.47 -26.81 -34.90
C LEU A 160 -17.20 -26.47 -35.69
N HIS A 161 -17.35 -25.80 -36.82
CA HIS A 161 -16.26 -25.32 -37.66
C HIS A 161 -16.17 -23.80 -37.61
N ALA A 162 -15.10 -23.24 -38.17
CA ALA A 162 -14.92 -21.78 -38.27
C ALA A 162 -16.17 -21.08 -38.83
N GLY A 163 -16.69 -20.10 -38.07
CA GLY A 163 -17.93 -19.38 -38.35
C GLY A 163 -19.17 -19.93 -37.66
N ASP A 164 -19.14 -21.17 -37.15
CA ASP A 164 -20.22 -21.76 -36.39
C ASP A 164 -20.26 -21.21 -34.96
N SER A 165 -21.45 -21.23 -34.36
CA SER A 165 -21.64 -20.89 -32.95
C SER A 165 -22.62 -21.83 -32.28
N ILE A 166 -22.48 -22.00 -30.96
CA ILE A 166 -23.42 -22.72 -30.12
C ILE A 166 -23.77 -21.86 -28.92
N TYR A 167 -25.03 -21.88 -28.53
CA TYR A 167 -25.54 -21.15 -27.37
C TYR A 167 -26.32 -22.09 -26.46
N TYR A 168 -25.97 -22.12 -25.18
CA TYR A 168 -26.52 -23.09 -24.22
C TYR A 168 -26.56 -22.55 -22.79
N ASP A 169 -27.36 -23.21 -21.95
CA ASP A 169 -27.37 -23.02 -20.50
C ASP A 169 -26.12 -23.68 -19.92
N SER A 170 -25.20 -22.87 -19.39
CA SER A 170 -23.92 -23.37 -18.86
C SER A 170 -24.07 -24.12 -17.54
N GLY A 171 -25.26 -24.09 -16.93
CA GLY A 171 -25.62 -24.96 -15.82
C GLY A 171 -25.81 -26.41 -16.24
N THR A 172 -25.96 -26.68 -17.54
CA THR A 172 -25.93 -28.03 -18.10
C THR A 172 -24.49 -28.52 -18.19
N PRO A 173 -24.15 -29.75 -17.74
CA PRO A 173 -22.81 -30.30 -17.88
C PRO A 173 -22.31 -30.23 -19.32
N HIS A 174 -21.21 -29.51 -19.55
CA HIS A 174 -20.68 -29.28 -20.87
C HIS A 174 -19.15 -29.34 -20.89
N GLY A 175 -18.58 -29.63 -22.05
CA GLY A 175 -17.14 -29.66 -22.27
C GLY A 175 -16.82 -29.66 -23.76
N MET A 176 -15.57 -29.36 -24.09
CA MET A 176 -15.17 -29.14 -25.48
C MET A 176 -13.72 -29.53 -25.72
N ILE A 177 -13.43 -30.01 -26.93
CA ILE A 177 -12.08 -30.38 -27.37
C ILE A 177 -11.85 -30.00 -28.83
N ALA A 178 -10.62 -29.64 -29.18
CA ALA A 178 -10.19 -29.49 -30.57
C ALA A 178 -10.18 -30.85 -31.29
N VAL A 179 -10.70 -30.89 -32.51
CA VAL A 179 -10.76 -32.10 -33.34
C VAL A 179 -10.18 -31.86 -34.74
N GLU A 180 -10.16 -32.92 -35.55
CA GLU A 180 -9.71 -32.89 -36.96
C GLU A 180 -8.24 -32.50 -37.21
N GLY A 181 -7.34 -32.81 -36.27
CA GLY A 181 -5.90 -32.72 -36.52
C GLY A 181 -5.31 -31.31 -36.42
N LYS A 182 -6.07 -30.33 -35.94
CA LYS A 182 -5.65 -28.93 -35.86
C LYS A 182 -6.14 -28.29 -34.56
N ASP A 183 -5.31 -27.42 -33.98
CA ASP A 183 -5.70 -26.56 -32.88
C ASP A 183 -6.95 -25.73 -33.27
N CYS A 184 -7.81 -25.49 -32.28
CA CYS A 184 -9.03 -24.71 -32.45
C CYS A 184 -8.94 -23.41 -31.66
N THR A 185 -9.37 -22.30 -32.28
CA THR A 185 -9.54 -21.01 -31.62
C THR A 185 -11.00 -20.60 -31.69
N PHE A 186 -11.56 -20.12 -30.58
CA PHE A 186 -12.95 -19.71 -30.49
C PHE A 186 -13.12 -18.61 -29.42
N TYR A 187 -14.19 -17.85 -29.51
CA TYR A 187 -14.65 -17.01 -28.41
C TYR A 187 -15.62 -17.79 -27.55
N ALA A 188 -15.44 -17.76 -26.23
CA ALA A 188 -16.43 -18.19 -25.26
C ALA A 188 -16.98 -16.95 -24.56
N ILE A 189 -18.26 -16.66 -24.76
CA ILE A 189 -18.93 -15.49 -24.17
C ILE A 189 -19.84 -16.02 -23.07
N VAL A 190 -19.40 -15.89 -21.82
CA VAL A 190 -20.17 -16.31 -20.64
C VAL A 190 -21.06 -15.16 -20.20
N LEU A 191 -22.36 -15.37 -20.20
CA LEU A 191 -23.37 -14.40 -19.79
C LEU A 191 -23.76 -14.65 -18.33
N ASN A 192 -23.64 -13.62 -17.50
CA ASN A 192 -24.00 -13.68 -16.08
C ASN A 192 -25.53 -13.63 -15.91
N PRO A 193 -26.17 -14.61 -15.24
CA PRO A 193 -27.62 -14.73 -15.20
C PRO A 193 -28.33 -13.88 -14.13
N THR A 194 -27.61 -13.26 -13.18
CA THR A 194 -28.22 -12.93 -11.88
C THR A 194 -29.04 -11.64 -11.81
N GLY A 195 -28.96 -10.72 -12.78
CA GLY A 195 -29.63 -9.43 -12.65
C GLY A 195 -29.23 -8.67 -11.37
N GLU A 196 -28.10 -9.05 -10.75
CA GLU A 196 -27.48 -8.32 -9.66
C GLU A 196 -27.06 -6.94 -10.15
N PRO A 197 -27.06 -5.91 -9.28
CA PRO A 197 -26.59 -4.58 -9.65
C PRO A 197 -25.19 -4.71 -10.25
N ILE A 198 -25.04 -4.28 -11.50
CA ILE A 198 -23.72 -4.16 -12.14
C ILE A 198 -22.89 -3.28 -11.21
N PRO A 199 -21.78 -3.79 -10.61
CA PRO A 199 -20.93 -2.96 -9.78
C PRO A 199 -20.51 -1.75 -10.62
N GLU A 200 -20.79 -0.53 -10.16
CA GLU A 200 -20.33 0.66 -10.87
C GLU A 200 -18.82 0.51 -11.08
N LEU A 201 -18.37 0.70 -12.32
CA LEU A 201 -16.95 0.88 -12.59
C LEU A 201 -16.71 2.27 -12.05
N GLU A 202 -16.37 2.35 -10.77
CA GLU A 202 -15.75 3.55 -10.26
C GLU A 202 -14.34 3.55 -10.85
N PRO A 203 -14.05 4.38 -11.88
CA PRO A 203 -12.68 4.58 -12.27
C PRO A 203 -11.93 4.95 -10.99
N ALA A 204 -10.76 4.35 -10.77
CA ALA A 204 -9.88 4.82 -9.73
C ALA A 204 -9.63 6.30 -9.99
N LYS A 205 -10.31 7.16 -9.23
CA LYS A 205 -10.29 8.59 -9.49
C LYS A 205 -8.85 9.03 -9.31
N VAL A 206 -8.28 9.57 -10.38
CA VAL A 206 -7.00 10.25 -10.30
C VAL A 206 -7.25 11.51 -9.49
N ILE A 207 -6.86 11.46 -8.21
CA ILE A 207 -6.96 12.59 -7.32
C ILE A 207 -5.67 13.39 -7.50
N VAL A 208 -5.77 14.56 -8.11
CA VAL A 208 -4.67 15.49 -8.23
C VAL A 208 -4.48 16.15 -6.86
N ASP A 209 -3.40 15.81 -6.16
CA ASP A 209 -3.05 16.48 -4.91
C ASP A 209 -2.59 17.91 -5.21
N GLY A 210 -3.37 18.90 -4.77
CA GLY A 210 -2.99 20.32 -4.85
C GLY A 210 -2.02 20.74 -3.73
N ALA A 211 -1.77 19.89 -2.74
CA ALA A 211 -0.84 20.18 -1.67
C ALA A 211 0.59 20.07 -2.18
N LYS A 212 1.28 21.21 -2.27
CA LYS A 212 2.73 21.22 -2.48
C LYS A 212 3.43 20.97 -1.15
N ALA A 213 4.53 20.22 -1.17
CA ALA A 213 5.46 20.23 -0.05
C ALA A 213 5.88 21.68 0.24
N LYS A 214 5.85 22.11 1.50
CA LYS A 214 6.36 23.44 1.85
C LYS A 214 7.84 23.52 1.50
N ALA A 215 8.21 24.56 0.75
CA ALA A 215 9.60 24.90 0.49
C ALA A 215 10.35 25.03 1.82
N ASP A 216 11.51 24.37 1.93
CA ASP A 216 12.34 24.38 3.13
C ASP A 216 13.69 25.06 2.84
N ASP A 217 13.69 26.38 3.00
CA ASP A 217 14.84 27.24 2.72
C ASP A 217 15.88 27.22 3.85
N LYS A 218 15.60 26.57 4.99
CA LYS A 218 16.52 26.51 6.12
C LYS A 218 17.74 25.63 5.80
N ASP A 219 18.88 25.93 6.41
CA ASP A 219 20.09 25.10 6.30
C ASP A 219 19.98 23.84 7.17
N ARG A 220 19.27 22.85 6.64
CA ARG A 220 18.99 21.58 7.32
C ARG A 220 20.20 20.65 7.30
N ALA A 221 20.36 19.86 8.37
CA ALA A 221 21.51 18.94 8.49
C ALA A 221 21.60 17.94 7.33
N TYR A 222 20.46 17.47 6.81
CA TYR A 222 20.41 16.51 5.70
C TYR A 222 20.97 17.06 4.38
N LYS A 223 20.98 18.39 4.15
CA LYS A 223 21.46 19.01 2.89
C LYS A 223 22.95 18.73 2.62
N LYS A 224 23.71 18.35 3.66
CA LYS A 224 25.10 17.88 3.53
C LYS A 224 25.22 16.53 2.81
N PHE A 225 24.14 15.74 2.78
CA PHE A 225 24.12 14.36 2.33
C PHE A 225 23.14 14.09 1.18
N ILE A 226 22.17 14.97 0.95
CA ILE A 226 21.08 14.73 0.00
C ILE A 226 20.86 15.96 -0.87
N ASP A 227 20.87 15.75 -2.18
CA ASP A 227 20.44 16.70 -3.19
C ASP A 227 19.16 16.20 -3.84
N VAL A 228 18.17 17.08 -4.01
CA VAL A 228 16.87 16.74 -4.60
C VAL A 228 16.58 17.65 -5.78
N VAL A 229 16.01 17.08 -6.83
CA VAL A 229 15.41 17.81 -7.94
C VAL A 229 13.92 17.54 -7.89
N GLU A 230 13.13 18.60 -7.78
CA GLU A 230 11.67 18.57 -7.75
C GLU A 230 11.10 19.11 -9.08
N ASP A 231 9.91 18.66 -9.44
CA ASP A 231 9.13 19.24 -10.54
C ASP A 231 8.41 20.54 -10.10
N GLU A 232 7.60 21.12 -10.99
CA GLU A 232 6.85 22.35 -10.72
C GLU A 232 5.77 22.20 -9.63
N HIS A 233 5.40 20.97 -9.28
CA HIS A 233 4.45 20.64 -8.22
C HIS A 233 5.13 20.34 -6.88
N GLY A 234 6.47 20.28 -6.85
CA GLY A 234 7.24 19.93 -5.65
C GLY A 234 7.40 18.42 -5.45
N THR A 235 7.07 17.61 -6.46
CA THR A 235 7.27 16.16 -6.44
C THR A 235 8.74 15.86 -6.74
N PRO A 236 9.40 14.96 -6.00
CA PRO A 236 10.77 14.62 -6.26
C PRO A 236 10.89 13.82 -7.57
N VAL A 237 11.75 14.26 -8.48
CA VAL A 237 12.05 13.58 -9.75
C VAL A 237 13.38 12.84 -9.68
N SER A 238 14.34 13.34 -8.87
CA SER A 238 15.56 12.62 -8.57
C SER A 238 16.07 12.97 -7.18
N ILE A 239 16.61 11.97 -6.47
CA ILE A 239 17.26 12.16 -5.18
C ILE A 239 18.66 11.55 -5.28
N LYS A 240 19.69 12.36 -5.03
CA LYS A 240 21.09 11.95 -5.05
C LYS A 240 21.69 12.07 -3.67
N PHE A 241 22.47 11.05 -3.30
CA PHE A 241 23.17 11.01 -2.03
C PHE A 241 24.65 11.32 -2.21
N LYS A 242 25.22 12.09 -1.28
CA LYS A 242 26.62 12.50 -1.24
C LYS A 242 27.18 12.34 0.16
N ASN A 243 28.51 12.33 0.30
CA ASN A 243 29.21 12.26 1.58
C ASN A 243 28.80 11.05 2.47
N THR A 244 28.41 9.94 1.85
CA THR A 244 27.80 8.79 2.53
C THR A 244 28.81 7.86 3.21
N GLU A 245 30.08 7.91 2.84
CA GLU A 245 31.08 6.92 3.25
C GLU A 245 31.39 6.92 4.75
N LYS A 246 31.19 8.05 5.43
CA LYS A 246 31.36 8.18 6.87
C LYS A 246 30.08 8.57 7.59
N PHE A 247 28.94 8.56 6.90
CA PHE A 247 27.67 9.01 7.46
C PHE A 247 27.28 8.16 8.67
N ASN A 248 26.91 8.83 9.77
CA ASN A 248 26.37 8.24 10.98
C ASN A 248 25.23 9.11 11.48
N PHE A 249 24.00 8.60 11.42
CA PHE A 249 22.79 9.34 11.76
C PHE A 249 22.83 10.01 13.16
N ALA A 250 23.38 9.34 14.18
CA ALA A 250 23.41 9.89 15.53
C ALA A 250 24.36 11.11 15.65
N PHE A 251 25.47 11.12 14.91
CA PHE A 251 26.40 12.26 14.91
C PHE A 251 26.04 13.32 13.88
N ASP A 252 25.74 12.90 12.66
CA ASP A 252 25.62 13.78 11.50
C ASP A 252 24.25 14.48 11.42
N ILE A 253 23.22 13.90 12.06
CA ILE A 253 21.88 14.46 12.11
C ILE A 253 21.52 14.87 13.55
N VAL A 254 21.39 13.91 14.47
CA VAL A 254 20.88 14.21 15.82
C VAL A 254 21.80 15.17 16.57
N ASP A 255 23.10 14.87 16.65
CA ASP A 255 24.04 15.76 17.34
C ASP A 255 24.24 17.10 16.61
N ALA A 256 24.18 17.10 15.28
CA ALA A 256 24.32 18.32 14.47
C ALA A 256 23.13 19.28 14.67
N VAL A 257 21.90 18.76 14.71
CA VAL A 257 20.70 19.55 15.01
C VAL A 257 20.75 20.02 16.46
N ALA A 258 21.17 19.18 17.41
CA ALA A 258 21.32 19.57 18.80
C ALA A 258 22.34 20.70 19.02
N ASP A 259 23.42 20.72 18.24
CA ASP A 259 24.43 21.79 18.30
C ASP A 259 23.94 23.09 17.65
N ARG A 260 23.08 23.00 16.64
CA ARG A 260 22.52 24.16 15.94
C ARG A 260 21.31 24.76 16.68
N GLU A 261 20.40 23.92 17.14
CA GLU A 261 19.10 24.27 17.74
C GLU A 261 18.80 23.33 18.93
N PRO A 262 19.44 23.55 20.10
CA PRO A 262 19.37 22.63 21.24
C PRO A 262 17.96 22.44 21.81
N ASP A 263 17.11 23.46 21.71
CA ASP A 263 15.74 23.46 22.26
C ASP A 263 14.71 22.90 21.26
N LYS A 264 15.12 22.53 20.05
CA LYS A 264 14.21 21.98 19.04
C LYS A 264 13.65 20.64 19.53
N MET A 265 12.33 20.53 19.56
CA MET A 265 11.64 19.31 19.97
C MET A 265 11.96 18.18 18.98
N CYS A 266 12.29 17.02 19.54
CA CYS A 266 12.65 15.82 18.79
C CYS A 266 11.58 14.74 18.95
N MET A 267 11.06 14.56 20.17
CA MET A 267 10.02 13.59 20.46
C MET A 267 9.11 14.06 21.62
N LEU A 268 7.81 13.90 21.44
CA LEU A 268 6.81 13.93 22.51
C LEU A 268 6.36 12.49 22.78
N HIS A 269 6.71 11.97 23.96
CA HIS A 269 6.32 10.65 24.43
C HIS A 269 5.21 10.75 25.46
N VAL A 270 4.22 9.88 25.35
CA VAL A 270 3.13 9.72 26.31
C VAL A 270 3.12 8.26 26.74
N SER A 271 3.36 7.99 28.02
CA SER A 271 3.28 6.62 28.55
C SER A 271 1.84 6.13 28.73
N ARG A 272 1.69 4.84 29.00
CA ARG A 272 0.40 4.19 29.28
C ARG A 272 -0.42 4.88 30.38
N ASP A 273 0.24 5.43 31.39
CA ASP A 273 -0.37 6.18 32.50
C ASP A 273 -0.58 7.67 32.17
N MET A 274 -0.46 8.04 30.90
CA MET A 274 -0.58 9.40 30.37
C MET A 274 0.48 10.39 30.85
N THR A 275 1.60 9.91 31.42
CA THR A 275 2.74 10.79 31.73
C THR A 275 3.40 11.30 30.45
N GLU A 276 3.39 12.62 30.27
CA GLU A 276 4.00 13.30 29.13
C GLU A 276 5.51 13.53 29.36
N ARG A 277 6.33 13.23 28.34
CA ARG A 277 7.76 13.51 28.31
C ARG A 277 8.12 14.19 27.00
N ARG A 278 8.76 15.35 27.08
CA ARG A 278 9.24 16.11 25.92
C ARG A 278 10.76 16.01 25.87
N PHE A 279 11.26 15.55 24.73
CA PHE A 279 12.69 15.43 24.49
C PHE A 279 13.09 16.35 23.35
N THR A 280 14.09 17.19 23.58
CA THR A 280 14.73 17.97 22.52
C THR A 280 15.83 17.16 21.84
N PHE A 281 16.36 17.68 20.72
CA PHE A 281 17.55 17.09 20.10
C PHE A 281 18.75 17.10 21.07
N LEU A 282 18.88 18.11 21.94
CA LEU A 282 19.92 18.13 22.98
C LEU A 282 19.74 17.03 24.02
N ASP A 283 18.50 16.74 24.43
CA ASP A 283 18.23 15.64 25.35
C ASP A 283 18.60 14.29 24.72
N MET A 284 18.23 14.09 23.45
CA MET A 284 18.59 12.89 22.69
C MET A 284 20.11 12.74 22.53
N LYS A 285 20.83 13.83 22.23
CA LYS A 285 22.30 13.84 22.16
C LYS A 285 22.94 13.44 23.48
N LYS A 286 22.48 14.02 24.60
CA LYS A 286 23.01 13.73 25.93
C LYS A 286 22.72 12.28 26.33
N ALA A 287 21.46 11.84 26.22
CA ALA A 287 21.03 10.49 26.60
C ALA A 287 21.73 9.42 25.76
N SER A 288 21.79 9.58 24.44
CA SER A 288 22.49 8.63 23.56
C SER A 288 24.00 8.54 23.84
N SER A 289 24.64 9.66 24.20
CA SER A 289 26.05 9.68 24.59
C SER A 289 26.30 8.94 25.92
N ARG A 290 25.37 9.07 26.88
CA ARG A 290 25.38 8.27 28.10
C ARG A 290 25.23 6.79 27.79
N CYS A 291 24.26 6.42 26.95
CA CYS A 291 24.06 5.04 26.52
C CYS A 291 25.31 4.46 25.83
N ALA A 292 25.94 5.20 24.92
CA ALA A 292 27.17 4.75 24.26
C ALA A 292 28.32 4.48 25.26
N ASN A 293 28.51 5.36 26.24
CA ASN A 293 29.50 5.17 27.31
C ASN A 293 29.14 3.99 28.24
N TYR A 294 27.86 3.83 28.56
CA TYR A 294 27.36 2.72 29.37
C TYR A 294 27.56 1.37 28.66
N PHE A 295 27.13 1.25 27.40
CA PHE A 295 27.33 0.03 26.62
C PHE A 295 28.82 -0.32 26.49
N LYS A 296 29.67 0.69 26.30
CA LYS A 296 31.13 0.51 26.28
C LYS A 296 31.66 -0.04 27.62
N SER A 297 31.14 0.38 28.76
CA SER A 297 31.57 -0.11 30.08
C SER A 297 31.12 -1.55 30.34
N LEU A 298 30.02 -1.99 29.73
CA LEU A 298 29.57 -3.38 29.69
C LEU A 298 30.39 -4.27 28.74
N GLY A 299 31.42 -3.70 28.09
CA GLY A 299 32.30 -4.40 27.18
C GLY A 299 31.73 -4.60 25.77
N ILE A 300 30.62 -3.94 25.43
CA ILE A 300 30.02 -3.96 24.09
C ILE A 300 30.94 -3.19 23.13
N LYS A 301 31.20 -3.77 21.96
CA LYS A 301 32.10 -3.24 20.94
C LYS A 301 31.39 -3.05 19.60
N LYS A 302 32.08 -2.38 18.67
CA LYS A 302 31.64 -2.29 17.28
C LYS A 302 31.39 -3.70 16.72
N GLY A 303 30.23 -3.92 16.10
CA GLY A 303 29.81 -5.20 15.52
C GLY A 303 29.11 -6.18 16.48
N ASP A 304 29.06 -5.90 17.78
CA ASP A 304 28.28 -6.71 18.72
C ASP A 304 26.78 -6.51 18.49
N ARG A 305 26.00 -7.60 18.49
CA ARG A 305 24.55 -7.56 18.28
C ARG A 305 23.82 -7.36 19.61
N VAL A 306 23.01 -6.32 19.67
CA VAL A 306 22.24 -5.93 20.86
C VAL A 306 20.75 -5.93 20.53
N MET A 307 20.00 -6.81 21.17
CA MET A 307 18.56 -6.93 20.96
C MET A 307 17.79 -5.92 21.81
N LEU A 308 16.80 -5.26 21.22
CA LEU A 308 15.97 -4.25 21.88
C LEU A 308 14.50 -4.70 21.85
N VAL A 309 13.96 -5.06 23.01
CA VAL A 309 12.56 -5.46 23.18
C VAL A 309 11.89 -4.52 24.17
N LEU A 310 11.51 -3.34 23.66
CA LEU A 310 11.18 -2.16 24.47
C LEU A 310 9.79 -1.56 24.20
N LYS A 311 8.93 -2.27 23.45
CA LYS A 311 7.57 -1.82 23.11
C LYS A 311 7.54 -0.45 22.44
N ARG A 312 7.25 0.62 23.19
CA ARG A 312 7.26 2.04 22.78
C ARG A 312 7.86 2.91 23.91
N HIS A 313 8.64 2.31 24.80
CA HIS A 313 9.32 3.01 25.88
C HIS A 313 10.37 3.98 25.32
N TYR A 314 10.46 5.19 25.88
CA TYR A 314 11.36 6.24 25.39
C TYR A 314 12.84 5.81 25.38
N GLN A 315 13.22 4.86 26.25
CA GLN A 315 14.56 4.27 26.33
C GLN A 315 15.01 3.62 25.01
N PHE A 316 14.07 3.18 24.16
CA PHE A 316 14.38 2.62 22.85
C PHE A 316 15.19 3.59 21.99
N TRP A 317 14.77 4.86 21.92
CA TRP A 317 15.46 5.88 21.13
C TRP A 317 16.86 6.20 21.69
N PHE A 318 17.01 6.21 23.02
CA PHE A 318 18.30 6.43 23.66
C PHE A 318 19.28 5.28 23.36
N ALA A 319 18.80 4.04 23.49
CA ALA A 319 19.57 2.84 23.21
C ALA A 319 19.96 2.78 21.72
N MET A 320 19.01 2.95 20.80
CA MET A 320 19.25 2.95 19.34
C MET A 320 20.36 3.94 18.97
N LEU A 321 20.25 5.20 19.40
CA LEU A 321 21.26 6.20 19.10
C LEU A 321 22.61 5.92 19.78
N GLY A 322 22.60 5.39 21.01
CA GLY A 322 23.81 5.00 21.72
C GLY A 322 24.57 3.86 21.02
N LEU A 323 23.84 2.87 20.51
CA LEU A 323 24.39 1.78 19.71
C LEU A 323 24.95 2.30 18.38
N ASN A 324 24.23 3.21 17.70
CA ASN A 324 24.70 3.85 16.47
C ASN A 324 26.00 4.67 16.68
N LYS A 325 26.16 5.32 17.84
CA LYS A 325 27.41 6.02 18.19
C LYS A 325 28.56 5.05 18.47
N LEU A 326 28.27 3.93 19.16
CA LEU A 326 29.26 2.94 19.56
C LEU A 326 29.69 2.02 18.40
N GLY A 327 28.80 1.75 17.45
CA GLY A 327 29.01 0.82 16.34
C GLY A 327 28.50 -0.58 16.59
N ALA A 328 27.75 -0.79 17.68
CA ALA A 328 27.04 -2.04 17.91
C ALA A 328 25.81 -2.10 17.00
N ILE A 329 25.38 -3.33 16.68
CA ILE A 329 24.29 -3.59 15.73
C ILE A 329 23.00 -3.75 16.53
N ALA A 330 22.05 -2.84 16.34
CA ALA A 330 20.75 -2.92 16.99
C ALA A 330 19.87 -4.00 16.31
N ILE A 331 19.15 -4.77 17.12
CA ILE A 331 18.17 -5.75 16.64
C ILE A 331 16.84 -5.54 17.37
N PRO A 332 15.91 -4.76 16.83
CA PRO A 332 14.59 -4.59 17.42
C PRO A 332 13.79 -5.89 17.40
N GLY A 333 13.01 -6.13 18.45
CA GLY A 333 12.08 -7.26 18.54
C GLY A 333 10.79 -6.88 19.27
N THR A 334 9.69 -7.54 18.91
CA THR A 334 8.39 -7.38 19.59
C THR A 334 8.43 -8.00 20.99
N ASN A 335 7.65 -7.45 21.91
CA ASN A 335 7.49 -8.02 23.26
C ASN A 335 6.62 -9.29 23.29
N GLN A 336 6.07 -9.70 22.14
CA GLN A 336 5.24 -10.90 21.95
C GLN A 336 6.06 -12.18 21.74
N LEU A 337 7.39 -12.10 21.64
CA LEU A 337 8.25 -13.26 21.45
C LEU A 337 8.23 -14.18 22.68
N LEU A 338 8.22 -15.49 22.43
CA LEU A 338 8.29 -16.52 23.47
C LEU A 338 9.70 -17.12 23.60
N GLU A 339 9.91 -18.03 24.55
CA GLU A 339 11.20 -18.69 24.82
C GLU A 339 11.89 -19.18 23.53
N HIS A 340 11.19 -19.97 22.70
CA HIS A 340 11.75 -20.55 21.48
C HIS A 340 12.12 -19.48 20.43
N ASP A 341 11.36 -18.38 20.38
CA ASP A 341 11.65 -17.25 19.51
C ASP A 341 12.93 -16.52 19.92
N PHE A 342 13.11 -16.31 21.23
CA PHE A 342 14.31 -15.69 21.78
C PHE A 342 15.52 -16.59 21.58
N GLU A 343 15.41 -17.88 21.88
CA GLU A 343 16.49 -18.84 21.69
C GLU A 343 16.97 -18.86 20.24
N TYR A 344 16.03 -18.96 19.28
CA TYR A 344 16.36 -18.91 17.86
C TYR A 344 17.12 -17.62 17.51
N ARG A 345 16.60 -16.47 17.92
CA ARG A 345 17.19 -15.17 17.57
C ARG A 345 18.57 -14.98 18.21
N PHE A 346 18.71 -15.34 19.48
CA PHE A 346 19.97 -15.25 20.21
C PHE A 346 21.07 -16.10 19.60
N ASN A 347 20.74 -17.31 19.14
CA ASN A 347 21.69 -18.22 18.53
C ASN A 347 22.01 -17.82 17.08
N SER A 348 21.00 -17.54 16.25
CA SER A 348 21.17 -17.22 14.83
C SER A 348 21.93 -15.91 14.60
N ALA A 349 21.63 -14.86 15.36
CA ALA A 349 22.32 -13.57 15.28
C ALA A 349 23.50 -13.45 16.28
N GLU A 350 23.77 -14.50 17.06
CA GLU A 350 24.77 -14.48 18.15
C GLU A 350 24.63 -13.24 19.05
N ILE A 351 23.41 -12.96 19.53
CA ILE A 351 23.13 -11.77 20.33
C ILE A 351 23.89 -11.83 21.66
N SER A 352 24.60 -10.76 21.99
CA SER A 352 25.42 -10.70 23.20
C SER A 352 24.79 -9.90 24.33
N THR A 353 23.86 -9.03 24.02
CA THR A 353 23.17 -8.17 24.99
C THR A 353 21.71 -8.02 24.61
N ILE A 354 20.82 -8.01 25.60
CA ILE A 354 19.41 -7.63 25.43
C ILE A 354 19.05 -6.48 26.36
N ILE A 355 18.25 -5.55 25.84
CA ILE A 355 17.54 -4.54 26.63
C ILE A 355 16.05 -4.84 26.52
N CYS A 356 15.43 -5.17 27.65
CA CYS A 356 14.09 -5.71 27.72
C CYS A 356 13.19 -4.83 28.59
N THR A 357 11.93 -4.73 28.22
CA THR A 357 10.87 -4.19 29.08
C THR A 357 10.64 -5.10 30.29
N ALA A 358 10.34 -4.50 31.45
CA ALA A 358 9.79 -5.19 32.61
C ALA A 358 8.29 -5.49 32.48
N ASP A 359 7.60 -4.91 31.48
CA ASP A 359 6.17 -5.10 31.30
C ASP A 359 5.85 -6.51 30.80
N GLY A 360 4.86 -7.15 31.42
CA GLY A 360 4.36 -8.45 31.00
C GLY A 360 5.36 -9.57 31.24
N ASP A 361 5.37 -10.57 30.36
CA ASP A 361 6.12 -11.82 30.55
C ASP A 361 7.46 -11.85 29.79
N THR A 362 7.82 -10.80 29.07
CA THR A 362 8.96 -10.79 28.14
C THR A 362 10.28 -11.14 28.82
N ALA A 363 10.58 -10.53 29.98
CA ALA A 363 11.83 -10.80 30.70
C ALA A 363 11.91 -12.25 31.22
N HIS A 364 10.76 -12.87 31.55
CA HIS A 364 10.72 -14.29 31.93
C HIS A 364 11.02 -15.20 30.74
N GLN A 365 10.41 -14.95 29.58
CA GLN A 365 10.69 -15.68 28.34
C GLN A 365 12.17 -15.58 27.93
N VAL A 366 12.81 -14.42 28.15
CA VAL A 366 14.25 -14.25 27.93
C VAL A 366 15.07 -15.10 28.92
N ASP A 367 14.70 -15.16 30.19
CA ASP A 367 15.42 -15.99 31.18
C ASP A 367 15.38 -17.47 30.82
N LEU A 368 14.22 -17.97 30.34
CA LEU A 368 14.08 -19.35 29.87
C LEU A 368 15.01 -19.62 28.68
N ALA A 369 15.03 -18.72 27.69
CA ALA A 369 15.88 -18.85 26.51
C ALA A 369 17.38 -18.74 26.84
N ALA A 370 17.75 -17.86 27.77
CA ALA A 370 19.14 -17.58 28.14
C ALA A 370 19.90 -18.85 28.61
N ALA A 371 19.19 -19.83 29.18
CA ALA A 371 19.79 -21.11 29.59
C ALA A 371 20.42 -21.90 28.43
N ARG A 372 19.96 -21.69 27.19
CA ARG A 372 20.43 -22.36 25.97
C ARG A 372 21.21 -21.43 25.03
N CYS A 373 21.53 -20.22 25.47
CA CYS A 373 22.14 -19.18 24.63
C CYS A 373 23.43 -18.63 25.26
N PRO A 374 24.58 -19.32 25.06
CA PRO A 374 25.84 -18.93 25.69
C PRO A 374 26.42 -17.60 25.17
N SER A 375 25.93 -17.11 24.02
CA SER A 375 26.29 -15.81 23.46
C SER A 375 25.79 -14.64 24.32
N LEU A 376 24.65 -14.81 25.01
CA LEU A 376 24.00 -13.75 25.78
C LEU A 376 24.75 -13.48 27.10
N LYS A 377 25.41 -12.33 27.18
CA LYS A 377 26.26 -11.93 28.32
C LYS A 377 25.60 -10.91 29.23
N ASN A 378 24.87 -9.96 28.65
CA ASN A 378 24.26 -8.86 29.38
C ASN A 378 22.75 -8.87 29.23
N LYS A 379 22.04 -8.78 30.36
CA LYS A 379 20.58 -8.65 30.43
C LYS A 379 20.24 -7.34 31.13
N LEU A 380 19.70 -6.39 30.38
CA LEU A 380 19.34 -5.04 30.83
C LEU A 380 17.81 -4.91 30.87
N ILE A 381 17.26 -4.35 31.94
CA ILE A 381 15.81 -4.17 32.11
C ILE A 381 15.46 -2.69 32.24
N VAL A 382 14.33 -2.28 31.65
CA VAL A 382 13.75 -0.92 31.78
C VAL A 382 12.40 -0.97 32.48
N ASN A 383 12.00 0.16 33.09
CA ASN A 383 10.73 0.36 33.79
C ASN A 383 10.46 -0.65 34.91
N GLY A 384 11.52 -1.17 35.54
CA GLY A 384 11.40 -2.12 36.64
C GLY A 384 12.75 -2.72 37.03
N THR A 385 12.72 -3.66 37.97
CA THR A 385 13.88 -4.39 38.47
C THR A 385 13.62 -5.88 38.42
N ARG A 386 14.66 -6.69 38.18
CA ARG A 386 14.57 -8.15 38.18
C ARG A 386 15.89 -8.75 38.64
N GLU A 387 15.84 -9.81 39.44
CA GLU A 387 17.03 -10.50 39.91
C GLU A 387 17.84 -11.07 38.73
N GLY A 388 19.16 -10.89 38.74
CA GLY A 388 20.04 -11.31 37.64
C GLY A 388 20.00 -10.41 36.40
N TRP A 389 19.30 -9.27 36.46
CA TRP A 389 19.25 -8.24 35.43
C TRP A 389 19.83 -6.93 35.95
N ARG A 390 20.45 -6.14 35.07
CA ARG A 390 20.92 -4.79 35.37
C ARG A 390 19.83 -3.76 35.09
N SER A 391 19.67 -2.80 35.99
CA SER A 391 18.70 -1.71 35.81
C SER A 391 19.25 -0.70 34.81
N PHE A 392 18.69 -0.67 33.59
CA PHE A 392 19.11 0.30 32.60
C PHE A 392 18.86 1.72 33.11
N ASP A 393 17.65 1.98 33.63
CA ASP A 393 17.20 3.30 34.05
C ASP A 393 18.03 3.92 35.18
N GLU A 394 18.64 3.10 36.04
CA GLU A 394 19.51 3.57 37.11
C GLU A 394 20.98 3.69 36.66
N GLU A 395 21.44 2.79 35.78
CA GLU A 395 22.86 2.70 35.43
C GLU A 395 23.28 3.67 34.32
N TYR A 396 22.52 3.77 33.22
CA TYR A 396 22.93 4.62 32.09
C TYR A 396 23.08 6.12 32.47
N PRO A 397 22.25 6.72 33.36
CA PRO A 397 22.37 8.13 33.73
C PRO A 397 23.69 8.50 34.41
N LEU A 398 24.39 7.51 35.01
CA LEU A 398 25.65 7.69 35.73
C LEU A 398 26.84 7.97 34.80
N TYR A 399 26.67 7.77 33.49
CA TYR A 399 27.73 7.95 32.51
C TYR A 399 27.77 9.38 31.94
N SER A 400 28.89 9.71 31.30
CA SER A 400 29.12 11.02 30.70
C SER A 400 28.13 11.31 29.57
N THR A 401 27.62 12.54 29.51
CA THR A 401 26.83 13.06 28.40
C THR A 401 27.66 13.39 27.16
N HIS A 402 28.97 13.14 27.18
CA HIS A 402 29.87 13.35 26.05
C HIS A 402 30.41 12.02 25.54
N PHE A 403 30.24 11.76 24.24
CA PHE A 403 30.84 10.64 23.53
C PHE A 403 31.47 11.15 22.24
N LYS A 404 32.80 11.12 22.17
CA LYS A 404 33.55 11.76 21.09
C LYS A 404 33.53 10.91 19.82
N ARG A 405 33.18 11.53 18.68
CA ARG A 405 33.43 10.95 17.35
C ARG A 405 34.93 10.91 17.06
N THR A 406 35.44 9.78 16.61
CA THR A 406 36.85 9.57 16.26
C THR A 406 36.95 9.09 14.80
N GLU A 407 38.16 8.97 14.28
CA GLU A 407 38.38 8.41 12.94
C GLU A 407 37.93 6.95 12.82
N MET A 408 37.86 6.23 13.96
CA MET A 408 37.41 4.84 14.05
C MET A 408 35.90 4.72 14.32
N SER A 409 35.18 5.84 14.42
CA SER A 409 33.73 5.82 14.60
C SER A 409 33.03 5.12 13.42
N PRO A 410 31.96 4.37 13.69
CA PRO A 410 31.26 3.62 12.65
C PRO A 410 30.50 4.55 11.70
N GLY A 411 30.30 4.11 10.46
CA GLY A 411 29.50 4.84 9.48
C GLY A 411 29.49 4.20 8.10
N GLY A 412 28.77 4.82 7.18
CA GLY A 412 28.69 4.36 5.78
C GLY A 412 28.23 2.92 5.65
N ASN A 413 29.13 2.05 5.16
CA ASN A 413 28.82 0.64 4.88
C ASN A 413 28.90 -0.29 6.10
N ASP A 414 29.30 0.20 7.27
CA ASP A 414 29.24 -0.59 8.50
C ASP A 414 27.79 -1.04 8.77
N THR A 415 27.58 -2.28 9.22
CA THR A 415 26.25 -2.73 9.65
C THR A 415 25.82 -1.97 10.91
N MET A 416 24.59 -1.46 10.90
CA MET A 416 24.02 -0.63 11.98
C MET A 416 22.81 -1.32 12.63
N LEU A 417 22.02 -2.03 11.84
CA LEU A 417 20.69 -2.48 12.21
C LEU A 417 20.41 -3.84 11.55
N MET A 418 19.75 -4.74 12.25
CA MET A 418 19.23 -5.98 11.67
C MET A 418 17.77 -6.17 12.06
N PHE A 419 16.98 -6.72 11.14
CA PHE A 419 15.62 -7.16 11.41
C PHE A 419 15.50 -8.65 11.17
N PHE A 420 14.80 -9.34 12.08
CA PHE A 420 14.29 -10.67 11.77
C PHE A 420 13.02 -10.52 10.93
N THR A 421 13.03 -11.06 9.70
CA THR A 421 11.95 -10.97 8.72
C THR A 421 11.35 -12.35 8.48
N SER A 422 10.03 -12.46 8.46
CA SER A 422 9.36 -13.74 8.21
C SER A 422 9.72 -14.29 6.83
N GLY A 423 10.13 -15.55 6.78
CA GLY A 423 10.23 -16.31 5.52
C GLY A 423 8.95 -17.11 5.31
N THR A 424 8.60 -17.37 4.05
CA THR A 424 7.37 -18.08 3.67
C THR A 424 7.42 -19.58 3.87
N SER A 425 8.60 -20.16 4.13
CA SER A 425 8.79 -21.61 4.35
C SER A 425 9.75 -21.98 5.48
N GLY A 426 10.03 -21.07 6.43
CA GLY A 426 10.98 -21.38 7.52
C GLY A 426 11.12 -20.31 8.59
N TYR A 427 12.14 -20.49 9.45
CA TYR A 427 12.48 -19.54 10.49
C TYR A 427 12.84 -18.15 9.92
N PRO A 428 12.63 -17.06 10.69
CA PRO A 428 12.86 -15.69 10.20
C PRO A 428 14.29 -15.42 9.74
N LYS A 429 14.46 -14.85 8.54
CA LYS A 429 15.75 -14.41 7.98
C LYS A 429 16.22 -13.14 8.67
N ILE A 430 17.51 -12.79 8.58
CA ILE A 430 18.07 -11.60 9.26
C ILE A 430 18.49 -10.55 8.22
N ALA A 431 17.60 -9.61 7.89
CA ALA A 431 17.92 -8.53 6.97
C ALA A 431 18.86 -7.51 7.61
N ALA A 432 20.09 -7.40 7.12
CA ALA A 432 21.12 -6.51 7.67
C ALA A 432 21.19 -5.18 6.92
N HIS A 433 21.16 -4.06 7.65
CA HIS A 433 21.18 -2.70 7.12
C HIS A 433 22.42 -1.95 7.59
N ASN A 434 23.02 -1.19 6.67
CA ASN A 434 24.17 -0.32 6.98
C ASN A 434 23.73 1.09 7.41
N TYR A 435 24.67 1.97 7.77
CA TYR A 435 24.34 3.33 8.22
C TYR A 435 23.65 4.20 7.16
N LYS A 436 23.85 3.90 5.86
CA LYS A 436 23.18 4.62 4.76
C LYS A 436 21.66 4.36 4.75
N TYR A 437 21.17 3.30 5.40
CA TYR A 437 19.73 3.02 5.54
C TYR A 437 18.93 4.21 6.06
N ALA A 438 19.47 4.97 7.02
CA ALA A 438 18.78 6.13 7.56
C ALA A 438 18.57 7.22 6.50
N LEU A 439 19.55 7.45 5.61
CA LEU A 439 19.41 8.40 4.48
C LEU A 439 18.31 7.97 3.51
N GLY A 440 18.14 6.66 3.29
CA GLY A 440 17.08 6.11 2.46
C GLY A 440 15.67 6.42 2.98
N HIS A 441 15.49 6.81 4.24
CA HIS A 441 14.20 7.25 4.78
C HIS A 441 13.84 8.70 4.48
N PHE A 442 14.70 9.44 3.78
CA PHE A 442 14.46 10.85 3.50
C PHE A 442 13.17 11.06 2.71
N HIS A 443 12.96 10.35 1.60
CA HIS A 443 11.74 10.50 0.80
C HIS A 443 10.50 9.93 1.50
N THR A 444 10.67 8.86 2.28
CA THR A 444 9.63 8.31 3.16
C THR A 444 9.05 9.40 4.06
N ALA A 445 9.89 10.24 4.68
CA ALA A 445 9.41 11.30 5.56
C ALA A 445 9.06 12.60 4.85
N LYS A 446 9.92 13.08 3.94
CA LYS A 446 9.77 14.40 3.30
C LYS A 446 8.62 14.44 2.30
N TYR A 447 8.43 13.38 1.51
CA TYR A 447 7.50 13.39 0.38
C TYR A 447 6.31 12.48 0.55
N TRP A 448 6.49 11.32 1.19
CA TRP A 448 5.34 10.44 1.46
C TRP A 448 4.63 10.80 2.76
N HIS A 449 5.31 10.83 3.91
CA HIS A 449 4.68 11.30 5.14
C HIS A 449 4.44 12.82 5.17
N ASN A 450 5.09 13.55 4.25
CA ASN A 450 5.07 15.01 4.14
C ASN A 450 5.22 15.72 5.51
N VAL A 451 6.22 15.29 6.29
CA VAL A 451 6.37 15.76 7.67
C VAL A 451 6.64 17.27 7.72
N ASP A 452 6.02 17.93 8.69
CA ASP A 452 6.27 19.33 8.99
C ASP A 452 7.45 19.43 9.98
N PRO A 453 8.58 20.08 9.63
CA PRO A 453 9.71 20.25 10.54
C PRO A 453 9.38 21.00 11.84
N ASP A 454 8.28 21.75 11.87
CA ASP A 454 7.79 22.46 13.05
C ASP A 454 6.47 21.85 13.58
N GLY A 455 6.09 20.67 13.04
CA GLY A 455 4.93 19.90 13.47
C GLY A 455 5.30 18.64 14.25
N LEU A 456 4.33 17.73 14.33
CA LEU A 456 4.40 16.53 15.14
C LEU A 456 3.81 15.34 14.36
N HIS A 457 4.68 14.40 13.99
CA HIS A 457 4.32 13.22 13.21
C HIS A 457 4.00 12.03 14.10
N LEU A 458 2.83 11.41 13.92
CA LEU A 458 2.41 10.21 14.61
C LEU A 458 2.43 9.01 13.66
N THR A 459 3.26 8.01 13.96
CA THR A 459 3.14 6.67 13.37
C THR A 459 2.67 5.66 14.40
N ILE A 460 1.68 4.83 14.08
CA ILE A 460 1.26 3.71 14.92
C ILE A 460 2.04 2.45 14.52
N SER A 461 3.03 2.09 15.35
CA SER A 461 3.86 0.89 15.19
C SER A 461 4.53 0.53 16.52
N ASP A 462 4.75 -0.76 16.76
CA ASP A 462 5.68 -1.24 17.80
C ASP A 462 7.14 -1.03 17.36
N THR A 463 8.06 -0.82 18.31
CA THR A 463 9.48 -0.59 18.02
C THR A 463 10.19 -1.81 17.44
N GLY A 464 9.66 -3.02 17.65
CA GLY A 464 10.16 -4.27 17.12
C GLY A 464 9.95 -4.45 15.62
N TRP A 465 9.09 -3.65 14.99
CA TRP A 465 8.85 -3.69 13.54
C TRP A 465 9.68 -2.63 12.80
N ALA A 466 10.09 -2.95 11.57
CA ALA A 466 10.82 -2.02 10.71
C ALA A 466 10.07 -0.70 10.51
N LYS A 467 8.73 -0.71 10.49
CA LYS A 467 7.87 0.48 10.40
C LYS A 467 8.16 1.54 11.47
N SER A 468 8.70 1.16 12.64
CA SER A 468 9.16 2.14 13.65
C SER A 468 10.31 3.00 13.12
N MET A 469 11.24 2.43 12.35
CA MET A 469 12.34 3.20 11.75
C MET A 469 11.87 4.13 10.64
N TRP A 470 10.81 3.75 9.93
CA TRP A 470 10.18 4.54 8.87
C TRP A 470 9.39 5.73 9.40
N GLY A 471 8.74 5.57 10.55
CA GLY A 471 7.74 6.50 11.06
C GLY A 471 8.06 7.19 12.39
N LYS A 472 9.13 6.79 13.08
CA LYS A 472 9.42 7.26 14.46
C LYS A 472 10.87 7.64 14.69
N LEU A 473 11.72 7.66 13.66
CA LEU A 473 13.15 7.88 13.86
C LEU A 473 13.83 8.55 12.67
N TYR A 474 14.22 7.78 11.64
CA TYR A 474 15.26 8.23 10.72
C TYR A 474 14.80 9.37 9.83
N GLY A 475 13.77 9.15 9.01
CA GLY A 475 13.31 10.15 8.05
C GLY A 475 12.75 11.40 8.73
N GLN A 476 12.01 11.23 9.82
CA GLN A 476 11.39 12.34 10.56
C GLN A 476 12.46 13.29 11.09
N TRP A 477 13.48 12.76 11.78
CA TRP A 477 14.53 13.58 12.35
C TRP A 477 15.57 14.04 11.32
N LEU A 478 15.73 13.34 10.19
CA LEU A 478 16.43 13.87 9.01
C LEU A 478 15.78 15.18 8.54
N CYS A 479 14.45 15.19 8.46
CA CYS A 479 13.66 16.39 8.14
C CYS A 479 13.49 17.32 9.35
N GLU A 480 14.14 17.01 10.48
CA GLU A 480 14.08 17.75 11.74
C GLU A 480 12.64 17.91 12.29
N ALA A 481 11.71 17.03 11.91
CA ALA A 481 10.35 17.00 12.41
C ALA A 481 10.27 16.19 13.71
N ALA A 482 9.47 16.66 14.67
CA ALA A 482 9.27 15.94 15.93
C ALA A 482 8.37 14.72 15.73
N THR A 483 8.58 13.67 16.54
CA THR A 483 7.75 12.47 16.54
C THR A 483 6.85 12.40 17.78
N PHE A 484 5.61 11.96 17.60
CA PHE A 484 4.72 11.61 18.69
C PHE A 484 4.74 10.10 18.92
N VAL A 485 4.93 9.70 20.18
CA VAL A 485 4.94 8.31 20.59
C VAL A 485 3.96 8.13 21.73
N TYR A 486 2.89 7.39 21.48
CA TYR A 486 2.02 6.89 22.53
C TYR A 486 2.33 5.43 22.84
N ASP A 487 2.75 5.17 24.08
CA ASP A 487 3.20 3.87 24.58
C ASP A 487 2.05 3.11 25.25
N PHE A 488 1.21 2.53 24.41
CA PHE A 488 0.06 1.73 24.81
C PHE A 488 0.31 0.21 24.71
N ASP A 489 -0.42 -0.56 25.52
CA ASP A 489 -0.40 -2.03 25.51
C ASP A 489 -1.31 -2.59 24.42
N ARG A 490 -2.56 -2.12 24.38
CA ARG A 490 -3.57 -2.51 23.41
C ARG A 490 -4.06 -1.28 22.69
N PHE A 491 -4.21 -1.38 21.37
CA PHE A 491 -4.78 -0.30 20.59
C PHE A 491 -6.23 -0.06 20.99
N ASP A 492 -6.55 1.19 21.31
CA ASP A 492 -7.90 1.67 21.59
C ASP A 492 -8.10 3.01 20.88
N ALA A 493 -9.00 3.01 19.90
CA ALA A 493 -9.32 4.20 19.12
C ALA A 493 -9.88 5.32 20.01
N ALA A 494 -10.70 5.01 21.01
CA ALA A 494 -11.32 6.01 21.88
C ALA A 494 -10.30 6.77 22.74
N THR A 495 -9.17 6.13 23.06
CA THR A 495 -8.06 6.76 23.78
C THR A 495 -7.13 7.56 22.86
N ILE A 496 -6.93 7.12 21.62
CA ILE A 496 -5.99 7.75 20.68
C ILE A 496 -6.61 8.95 19.95
N LEU A 497 -7.87 8.86 19.53
CA LEU A 497 -8.54 9.91 18.74
C LEU A 497 -8.54 11.29 19.44
N PRO A 498 -8.76 11.42 20.77
CA PRO A 498 -8.62 12.71 21.47
C PRO A 498 -7.22 13.32 21.44
N MET A 499 -6.17 12.50 21.21
CA MET A 499 -4.78 12.97 21.23
C MET A 499 -4.44 13.83 20.01
N PHE A 500 -5.14 13.66 18.89
CA PHE A 500 -4.94 14.45 17.68
C PHE A 500 -5.10 15.95 17.96
N ALA A 501 -6.24 16.31 18.55
CA ALA A 501 -6.54 17.68 18.97
C ALA A 501 -5.64 18.14 20.12
N LYS A 502 -5.48 17.30 21.16
CA LYS A 502 -4.72 17.65 22.38
C LYS A 502 -3.26 18.03 22.08
N TYR A 503 -2.61 17.30 21.18
CA TYR A 503 -1.19 17.48 20.88
C TYR A 503 -0.93 18.14 19.53
N HIS A 504 -1.99 18.55 18.82
CA HIS A 504 -1.89 19.18 17.51
C HIS A 504 -1.08 18.32 16.51
N ILE A 505 -1.43 17.04 16.40
CA ILE A 505 -0.78 16.12 15.46
C ILE A 505 -0.92 16.68 14.05
N THR A 506 0.18 16.75 13.30
CA THR A 506 0.20 17.40 11.97
C THR A 506 0.24 16.41 10.82
N THR A 507 0.87 15.25 11.01
CA THR A 507 0.87 14.18 10.02
C THR A 507 0.74 12.82 10.69
N PHE A 508 0.07 11.89 10.02
CA PHE A 508 -0.35 10.64 10.63
C PHE A 508 -0.10 9.44 9.71
N CYS A 509 0.45 8.36 10.26
CA CYS A 509 0.59 7.08 9.56
C CYS A 509 0.08 5.94 10.45
N ALA A 510 -0.77 5.08 9.90
CA ALA A 510 -1.23 3.87 10.55
C ALA A 510 -1.51 2.77 9.52
N PRO A 511 -1.38 1.48 9.89
CA PRO A 511 -1.75 0.39 8.99
C PRO A 511 -3.27 0.29 8.82
N PRO A 512 -3.77 -0.28 7.70
CA PRO A 512 -5.21 -0.41 7.45
C PRO A 512 -5.99 -1.09 8.57
N THR A 513 -5.42 -2.09 9.26
CA THR A 513 -6.05 -2.70 10.46
C THR A 513 -6.45 -1.67 11.52
N MET A 514 -5.56 -0.71 11.82
CA MET A 514 -5.84 0.29 12.85
C MET A 514 -6.85 1.33 12.35
N LEU A 515 -6.82 1.65 11.05
CA LEU A 515 -7.81 2.52 10.43
C LEU A 515 -9.21 1.90 10.45
N ARG A 516 -9.32 0.59 10.15
CA ARG A 516 -10.56 -0.19 10.31
C ARG A 516 -11.10 -0.13 11.74
N MET A 517 -10.22 -0.14 12.74
CA MET A 517 -10.63 0.00 14.14
C MET A 517 -11.07 1.43 14.49
N MET A 518 -10.45 2.45 13.88
CA MET A 518 -10.83 3.86 14.07
C MET A 518 -12.20 4.16 13.47
N ILE A 519 -12.51 3.70 12.25
CA ILE A 519 -13.80 3.97 11.57
C ILE A 519 -15.00 3.28 12.25
N LYS A 520 -14.75 2.31 13.15
CA LYS A 520 -15.79 1.76 14.03
C LYS A 520 -16.23 2.73 15.13
N GLN A 521 -15.46 3.78 15.38
CA GLN A 521 -15.85 4.90 16.22
C GLN A 521 -16.53 5.98 15.36
N ASP A 522 -17.30 6.85 15.99
CA ASP A 522 -17.79 8.06 15.33
C ASP A 522 -16.66 9.09 15.24
N ILE A 523 -15.83 8.97 14.19
CA ILE A 523 -14.64 9.81 13.97
C ILE A 523 -15.01 11.29 13.85
N SER A 524 -16.22 11.60 13.36
CA SER A 524 -16.70 12.98 13.15
C SER A 524 -16.73 13.83 14.44
N LYS A 525 -16.69 13.19 15.62
CA LYS A 525 -16.65 13.84 16.93
C LYS A 525 -15.26 14.32 17.35
N TYR A 526 -14.21 13.94 16.64
CA TYR A 526 -12.83 14.26 16.98
C TYR A 526 -12.26 15.30 16.03
N ASP A 527 -11.42 16.18 16.55
CA ASP A 527 -10.82 17.27 15.79
C ASP A 527 -9.49 16.82 15.16
N PHE A 528 -9.49 16.76 13.82
CA PHE A 528 -8.36 16.46 12.96
C PHE A 528 -7.83 17.70 12.23
N SER A 529 -8.30 18.91 12.55
CA SER A 529 -8.01 20.15 11.79
C SER A 529 -6.52 20.50 11.67
N THR A 530 -5.68 19.99 12.57
CA THR A 530 -4.22 20.18 12.51
C THR A 530 -3.52 19.17 11.60
N VAL A 531 -4.15 18.03 11.32
CA VAL A 531 -3.60 16.99 10.44
C VAL A 531 -3.70 17.47 9.00
N ARG A 532 -2.56 17.56 8.32
CA ARG A 532 -2.47 18.03 6.94
C ARG A 532 -2.18 16.91 5.95
N HIS A 533 -1.71 15.77 6.44
CA HIS A 533 -1.29 14.67 5.59
C HIS A 533 -1.40 13.33 6.32
N MET A 534 -1.86 12.31 5.61
CA MET A 534 -2.08 10.99 6.17
C MET A 534 -1.63 9.90 5.20
N THR A 535 -0.93 8.90 5.73
CA THR A 535 -0.45 7.77 4.94
C THR A 535 -0.80 6.43 5.59
N THR A 536 -0.74 5.37 4.78
CA THR A 536 -0.92 4.00 5.26
C THR A 536 0.01 3.03 4.52
N ALA A 537 0.44 1.97 5.20
CA ALA A 537 1.16 0.87 4.57
C ALA A 537 1.13 -0.39 5.45
N GLY A 538 1.58 -1.50 4.89
CA GLY A 538 1.78 -2.78 5.56
C GLY A 538 0.69 -3.81 5.25
N GLU A 539 -0.46 -3.36 4.77
CA GLU A 539 -1.55 -4.17 4.24
C GLU A 539 -2.20 -3.38 3.10
N ALA A 540 -2.96 -4.04 2.24
CA ALA A 540 -3.79 -3.37 1.24
C ALA A 540 -4.92 -2.59 1.94
N LEU A 541 -5.17 -1.34 1.50
CA LEU A 541 -6.25 -0.52 2.02
C LEU A 541 -7.56 -0.87 1.31
N ASN A 542 -8.56 -1.30 2.08
CA ASN A 542 -9.92 -1.43 1.55
C ASN A 542 -10.47 -0.03 1.17
N PRO A 543 -10.94 0.21 -0.07
CA PRO A 543 -11.46 1.50 -0.51
C PRO A 543 -12.58 2.07 0.38
N GLU A 544 -13.38 1.23 1.03
CA GLU A 544 -14.43 1.69 1.95
C GLU A 544 -13.84 2.36 3.20
N VAL A 545 -12.70 1.87 3.69
CA VAL A 545 -11.99 2.50 4.82
C VAL A 545 -11.51 3.89 4.43
N TYR A 546 -10.99 4.05 3.20
CA TYR A 546 -10.62 5.37 2.66
C TYR A 546 -11.84 6.31 2.64
N ARG A 547 -12.94 5.89 2.01
CA ARG A 547 -14.14 6.71 1.82
C ARG A 547 -14.76 7.15 3.14
N GLN A 548 -14.89 6.25 4.10
CA GLN A 548 -15.44 6.58 5.42
C GLN A 548 -14.55 7.57 6.17
N PHE A 549 -13.24 7.39 6.11
CA PHE A 549 -12.30 8.28 6.79
C PHE A 549 -12.28 9.67 6.14
N GLU A 550 -12.24 9.73 4.80
CA GLU A 550 -12.32 10.98 4.03
C GLU A 550 -13.64 11.70 4.31
N LYS A 551 -14.77 11.00 4.28
CA LYS A 551 -16.09 11.58 4.62
C LYS A 551 -16.13 12.16 6.04
N ALA A 552 -15.49 11.50 7.00
CA ALA A 552 -15.51 11.91 8.40
C ALA A 552 -14.53 13.04 8.73
N THR A 553 -13.41 13.15 8.02
CA THR A 553 -12.28 14.03 8.40
C THR A 553 -11.83 15.00 7.31
N GLY A 554 -12.21 14.76 6.05
CA GLY A 554 -11.68 15.43 4.86
C GLY A 554 -10.26 14.99 4.48
N LEU A 555 -9.68 14.02 5.19
CA LEU A 555 -8.30 13.58 4.95
C LEU A 555 -8.24 12.45 3.92
N GLN A 556 -7.34 12.62 2.97
CA GLN A 556 -6.98 11.60 2.00
C GLN A 556 -5.89 10.69 2.57
N ILE A 557 -5.98 9.39 2.28
CA ILE A 557 -5.04 8.39 2.79
C ILE A 557 -4.11 7.94 1.66
N LEU A 558 -2.84 8.31 1.75
CA LEU A 558 -1.85 7.99 0.72
C LEU A 558 -1.13 6.68 1.03
N GLU A 559 -1.37 5.66 0.21
CA GLU A 559 -0.72 4.36 0.37
C GLU A 559 0.77 4.42 -0.01
N GLY A 560 1.55 3.53 0.58
CA GLY A 560 2.92 3.27 0.20
C GLY A 560 3.32 1.84 0.49
N PHE A 561 4.36 1.37 -0.17
CA PHE A 561 4.83 -0.01 -0.15
C PHE A 561 6.33 -0.10 0.02
N GLY A 562 6.75 -1.12 0.77
CA GLY A 562 8.11 -1.62 0.83
C GLY A 562 8.20 -2.69 1.91
N GLN A 563 9.42 -3.08 2.27
CA GLN A 563 9.66 -4.28 3.06
C GLN A 563 10.65 -3.99 4.20
N SER A 564 10.86 -4.97 5.08
CA SER A 564 11.89 -4.84 6.12
C SER A 564 13.30 -4.73 5.53
N GLU A 565 13.49 -5.27 4.33
CA GLU A 565 14.69 -5.24 3.51
C GLU A 565 14.91 -3.89 2.81
N SER A 566 13.94 -2.96 2.86
CA SER A 566 14.01 -1.69 2.12
C SER A 566 13.50 -0.48 2.92
N THR A 567 13.54 0.69 2.29
CA THR A 567 12.68 1.84 2.63
C THR A 567 11.46 1.85 1.72
N MET A 568 10.73 2.96 1.60
CA MET A 568 9.55 3.01 0.74
C MET A 568 9.96 2.84 -0.73
N ILE A 569 9.57 1.72 -1.35
CA ILE A 569 9.87 1.38 -2.74
C ILE A 569 8.91 2.09 -3.68
N ILE A 570 7.62 2.04 -3.38
CA ILE A 570 6.53 2.62 -4.18
C ILE A 570 5.68 3.46 -3.22
N GLY A 571 5.24 4.64 -3.63
CA GLY A 571 4.39 5.48 -2.78
C GLY A 571 3.62 6.54 -3.55
N ASN A 572 2.52 6.98 -2.96
CA ASN A 572 1.79 8.16 -3.38
C ASN A 572 2.46 9.41 -2.76
N LEU A 573 3.30 10.09 -3.53
CA LEU A 573 4.09 11.23 -3.07
C LEU A 573 3.31 12.54 -3.17
N VAL A 574 3.53 13.45 -2.22
CA VAL A 574 3.00 14.81 -2.26
C VAL A 574 3.35 15.52 -3.57
N GLY A 575 2.41 16.30 -4.10
CA GLY A 575 2.55 17.00 -5.39
C GLY A 575 2.26 16.13 -6.63
N ALA A 576 2.14 14.81 -6.46
CA ALA A 576 1.77 13.89 -7.54
C ALA A 576 0.30 13.47 -7.43
N PRO A 577 -0.32 13.08 -8.55
CA PRO A 577 -1.63 12.43 -8.49
C PRO A 577 -1.56 11.09 -7.74
N HIS A 578 -2.66 10.68 -7.14
CA HIS A 578 -2.82 9.34 -6.56
C HIS A 578 -4.15 8.68 -6.98
N LYS A 579 -4.21 7.35 -6.82
CA LYS A 579 -5.39 6.52 -7.09
C LYS A 579 -5.72 5.71 -5.84
N ILE A 580 -6.99 5.69 -5.44
CA ILE A 580 -7.46 4.90 -4.30
C ILE A 580 -7.22 3.41 -4.58
N GLY A 581 -6.58 2.70 -3.65
CA GLY A 581 -6.22 1.29 -3.79
C GLY A 581 -4.89 1.03 -4.51
N SER A 582 -4.26 2.06 -5.07
CA SER A 582 -2.92 1.94 -5.65
C SER A 582 -1.86 2.27 -4.63
N MET A 583 -0.77 1.50 -4.64
CA MET A 583 0.44 1.78 -3.86
C MET A 583 1.16 3.07 -4.31
N GLY A 584 0.81 3.61 -5.48
CA GLY A 584 1.45 4.79 -6.06
C GLY A 584 2.47 4.44 -7.13
N LYS A 585 3.55 5.23 -7.20
CA LYS A 585 4.63 5.09 -8.20
C LYS A 585 5.98 4.82 -7.52
N PRO A 586 6.97 4.25 -8.24
CA PRO A 586 8.30 4.01 -7.70
C PRO A 586 8.92 5.29 -7.14
N ALA A 587 9.52 5.18 -5.95
CA ALA A 587 10.24 6.30 -5.36
C ALA A 587 11.49 6.63 -6.19
N PRO A 588 11.91 7.91 -6.30
CA PRO A 588 13.01 8.35 -7.19
C PRO A 588 14.42 7.85 -6.83
N ILE A 589 14.54 6.91 -5.90
CA ILE A 589 15.79 6.23 -5.51
C ILE A 589 15.80 4.75 -5.91
N TYR A 590 14.66 4.20 -6.34
CA TYR A 590 14.49 2.80 -6.72
C TYR A 590 14.11 2.71 -8.20
N ASP A 591 14.91 1.96 -8.95
CA ASP A 591 14.62 1.58 -10.33
C ASP A 591 13.81 0.27 -10.29
N VAL A 592 12.49 0.37 -10.40
CA VAL A 592 11.54 -0.72 -10.18
C VAL A 592 10.99 -1.23 -11.51
N ALA A 593 11.01 -2.55 -11.68
CA ALA A 593 10.36 -3.25 -12.78
C ALA A 593 9.40 -4.34 -12.27
N LEU A 594 8.47 -4.76 -13.12
CA LEU A 594 7.63 -5.93 -12.88
C LEU A 594 8.14 -7.07 -13.76
N LEU A 595 8.60 -8.17 -13.16
CA LEU A 595 9.18 -9.31 -13.89
C LEU A 595 8.25 -10.52 -13.91
N ASP A 596 8.15 -11.22 -15.03
CA ASP A 596 7.52 -12.53 -15.10
C ASP A 596 8.41 -13.64 -14.50
N SER A 597 7.92 -14.89 -14.54
CA SER A 597 8.66 -16.05 -14.03
C SER A 597 9.92 -16.39 -14.84
N ASP A 598 10.06 -15.86 -16.06
CA ASP A 598 11.23 -16.03 -16.92
C ASP A 598 12.23 -14.87 -16.76
N GLY A 599 11.95 -13.93 -15.85
CA GLY A 599 12.80 -12.76 -15.55
C GLY A 599 12.69 -11.64 -16.59
N LYS A 600 11.63 -11.61 -17.39
CA LYS A 600 11.38 -10.55 -18.38
C LYS A 600 10.40 -9.51 -17.84
N GLU A 601 10.62 -8.25 -18.21
CA GLU A 601 9.68 -7.18 -17.86
C GLU A 601 8.32 -7.41 -18.55
N VAL A 602 7.25 -7.31 -17.77
CA VAL A 602 5.87 -7.43 -18.25
C VAL A 602 5.32 -6.08 -18.72
N GLY A 603 4.30 -6.12 -19.58
CA GLY A 603 3.61 -4.92 -20.06
C GLY A 603 2.68 -4.28 -19.02
N ASP A 604 2.14 -3.11 -19.35
CA ASP A 604 1.06 -2.52 -18.54
C ASP A 604 -0.18 -3.44 -18.55
N GLY A 605 -0.86 -3.54 -17.41
CA GLY A 605 -1.97 -4.46 -17.18
C GLY A 605 -1.56 -5.91 -16.88
N GLU A 606 -0.29 -6.28 -17.04
CA GLU A 606 0.20 -7.62 -16.75
C GLU A 606 0.75 -7.72 -15.32
N THR A 607 0.52 -8.88 -14.67
CA THR A 607 1.04 -9.14 -13.32
C THR A 607 2.47 -9.67 -13.38
N GLY A 608 3.37 -9.02 -12.65
CA GLY A 608 4.75 -9.45 -12.45
C GLY A 608 5.21 -9.24 -11.00
N GLU A 609 6.39 -9.78 -10.68
CA GLU A 609 7.06 -9.55 -9.41
C GLU A 609 7.69 -8.16 -9.39
N ILE A 610 7.48 -7.43 -8.30
CA ILE A 610 8.15 -6.16 -8.03
C ILE A 610 9.64 -6.44 -7.81
N CYS A 611 10.49 -5.97 -8.71
CA CYS A 611 11.93 -6.14 -8.62
C CYS A 611 12.64 -4.79 -8.65
N ILE A 612 13.74 -4.67 -7.90
CA ILE A 612 14.59 -3.48 -7.88
C ILE A 612 15.88 -3.76 -8.65
N SER A 613 16.17 -2.95 -9.66
CA SER A 613 17.39 -3.04 -10.47
C SER A 613 18.63 -2.76 -9.62
N LEU A 614 19.62 -3.65 -9.72
CA LEU A 614 20.94 -3.54 -9.09
C LEU A 614 22.04 -3.18 -10.10
N LYS A 615 21.68 -2.91 -11.37
CA LYS A 615 22.63 -2.61 -12.47
C LYS A 615 23.53 -1.42 -12.15
N ASN A 616 23.00 -0.42 -11.45
CA ASN A 616 23.72 0.78 -11.04
C ASN A 616 24.26 0.70 -9.60
N GLY A 617 24.39 -0.52 -9.07
CA GLY A 617 24.73 -0.79 -7.67
C GLY A 617 23.49 -0.87 -6.78
N SER A 618 23.69 -1.27 -5.52
CA SER A 618 22.60 -1.36 -4.55
C SER A 618 22.11 0.05 -4.17
N PRO A 619 20.81 0.36 -4.34
CA PRO A 619 20.27 1.66 -3.95
C PRO A 619 20.36 1.86 -2.43
N ILE A 620 20.55 3.11 -2.02
CA ILE A 620 20.55 3.47 -0.60
C ILE A 620 19.17 3.21 0.00
N GLY A 621 19.14 2.57 1.16
CA GLY A 621 17.88 2.17 1.81
C GLY A 621 17.53 0.70 1.59
N LEU A 622 18.11 0.04 0.59
CA LEU A 622 18.04 -1.41 0.47
C LEU A 622 19.04 -2.07 1.44
N PHE A 623 18.66 -3.22 2.01
CA PHE A 623 19.49 -4.01 2.91
C PHE A 623 20.81 -4.43 2.25
N THR A 624 21.76 -4.95 3.01
CA THR A 624 23.06 -5.40 2.49
C THR A 624 23.03 -6.89 2.15
N GLU A 625 22.44 -7.70 3.01
CA GLU A 625 22.38 -9.15 2.89
C GLU A 625 21.42 -9.74 3.93
N TYR A 626 21.08 -11.03 3.77
CA TYR A 626 20.60 -11.82 4.89
C TYR A 626 21.82 -12.34 5.67
N TYR A 627 21.95 -11.89 6.91
CA TYR A 627 23.12 -12.15 7.75
C TYR A 627 23.32 -13.65 7.96
N ARG A 628 24.53 -14.14 7.65
CA ARG A 628 24.93 -15.56 7.70
C ARG A 628 24.10 -16.49 6.82
N ASP A 629 23.39 -15.96 5.85
CA ASP A 629 22.60 -16.72 4.89
C ASP A 629 22.90 -16.28 3.45
N PRO A 630 24.09 -16.64 2.93
CA PRO A 630 24.51 -16.25 1.59
C PRO A 630 23.61 -16.88 0.51
N GLU A 631 23.00 -18.04 0.78
CA GLU A 631 22.11 -18.70 -0.18
C GLU A 631 20.79 -17.94 -0.29
N LYS A 632 20.13 -17.59 0.83
CA LYS A 632 18.95 -16.70 0.77
C LYS A 632 19.26 -15.33 0.21
N THR A 633 20.48 -14.83 0.41
CA THR A 633 20.91 -13.56 -0.18
C THR A 633 20.99 -13.65 -1.69
N LYS A 634 21.57 -14.73 -2.24
CA LYS A 634 21.62 -14.98 -3.69
C LYS A 634 20.22 -15.25 -4.26
N GLU A 635 19.38 -16.02 -3.56
CA GLU A 635 17.98 -16.26 -3.99
C GLU A 635 17.18 -14.97 -4.10
N ALA A 636 17.42 -13.98 -3.23
CA ALA A 636 16.75 -12.68 -3.34
C ALA A 636 17.50 -11.69 -4.25
N ARG A 637 18.74 -11.99 -4.65
CA ARG A 637 19.61 -11.09 -5.42
C ARG A 637 20.36 -11.85 -6.49
N HIS A 638 19.74 -11.96 -7.65
CA HIS A 638 20.31 -12.61 -8.82
C HIS A 638 19.95 -11.85 -10.08
N ASP A 639 20.65 -12.14 -11.18
CA ASP A 639 20.37 -11.60 -12.52
C ASP A 639 20.33 -10.06 -12.60
N GLY A 640 21.02 -9.38 -11.68
CA GLY A 640 21.07 -7.93 -11.61
C GLY A 640 19.84 -7.29 -10.97
N TRP A 641 19.01 -8.06 -10.27
CA TRP A 641 17.80 -7.62 -9.58
C TRP A 641 17.81 -8.00 -8.10
N TYR A 642 17.10 -7.23 -7.29
CA TYR A 642 16.59 -7.66 -6.00
C TYR A 642 15.12 -8.04 -6.17
N HIS A 643 14.80 -9.28 -5.82
CA HIS A 643 13.48 -9.90 -5.88
C HIS A 643 12.76 -9.73 -4.55
N THR A 644 11.60 -9.04 -4.56
CA THR A 644 10.83 -8.75 -3.35
C THR A 644 9.94 -9.95 -2.93
N GLY A 645 9.59 -10.82 -3.87
CA GLY A 645 8.57 -11.84 -3.75
C GLY A 645 7.14 -11.32 -3.71
N ASP A 646 6.91 -10.02 -3.98
CA ASP A 646 5.59 -9.40 -4.04
C ASP A 646 5.16 -9.19 -5.50
N LEU A 647 3.92 -9.56 -5.82
CA LEU A 647 3.33 -9.43 -7.14
C LEU A 647 2.48 -8.17 -7.23
N ALA A 648 2.59 -7.48 -8.36
CA ALA A 648 1.76 -6.34 -8.71
C ALA A 648 1.54 -6.27 -10.22
N TRP A 649 0.57 -5.46 -10.64
CA TRP A 649 0.45 -4.99 -12.01
C TRP A 649 0.58 -3.47 -12.05
N ARG A 650 0.96 -2.92 -13.21
CA ARG A 650 1.10 -1.48 -13.44
C ARG A 650 0.04 -1.03 -14.43
N ASP A 651 -0.68 0.04 -14.15
CA ASP A 651 -1.63 0.62 -15.10
C ASP A 651 -0.96 1.56 -16.12
N GLU A 652 -1.71 1.97 -17.14
CA GLU A 652 -1.23 2.84 -18.23
C GLU A 652 -0.78 4.23 -17.74
N ASP A 653 -1.22 4.66 -16.55
CA ASP A 653 -0.78 5.90 -15.91
C ASP A 653 0.49 5.71 -15.04
N GLY A 654 1.01 4.48 -14.98
CA GLY A 654 2.21 4.09 -14.24
C GLY A 654 2.00 3.80 -12.76
N PHE A 655 0.75 3.64 -12.29
CA PHE A 655 0.43 3.30 -10.90
C PHE A 655 0.49 1.80 -10.66
N TYR A 656 1.00 1.40 -9.50
CA TYR A 656 1.19 0.00 -9.13
C TYR A 656 0.08 -0.48 -8.21
N TRP A 657 -0.40 -1.69 -8.47
CA TRP A 657 -1.52 -2.33 -7.80
C TRP A 657 -1.09 -3.66 -7.21
N TYR A 658 -1.20 -3.81 -5.90
CA TYR A 658 -0.75 -5.01 -5.20
C TYR A 658 -1.68 -6.19 -5.52
N VAL A 659 -1.11 -7.36 -5.79
CA VAL A 659 -1.87 -8.60 -6.03
C VAL A 659 -1.71 -9.58 -4.87
N GLY A 660 -0.48 -9.79 -4.40
CA GLY A 660 -0.20 -10.78 -3.36
C GLY A 660 1.26 -11.19 -3.32
N ARG A 661 1.56 -12.22 -2.53
CA ARG A 661 2.88 -12.83 -2.47
C ARG A 661 3.03 -13.91 -3.54
N ALA A 662 4.19 -13.97 -4.21
CA ALA A 662 4.44 -14.94 -5.28
C ALA A 662 4.31 -16.40 -4.84
N ASP A 663 4.54 -16.68 -3.55
CA ASP A 663 4.44 -18.00 -2.91
C ASP A 663 3.06 -18.31 -2.30
N ASP A 664 2.25 -17.29 -1.97
CA ASP A 664 0.91 -17.48 -1.38
C ASP A 664 -0.24 -17.39 -2.40
N VAL A 665 0.03 -17.11 -3.68
CA VAL A 665 -1.01 -17.12 -4.71
C VAL A 665 -1.58 -18.53 -4.86
N ILE A 666 -2.83 -18.70 -4.43
CA ILE A 666 -3.59 -19.93 -4.65
C ILE A 666 -3.86 -20.04 -6.15
N LYS A 667 -3.36 -21.12 -6.76
CA LYS A 667 -3.79 -21.55 -8.09
C LYS A 667 -5.12 -22.27 -7.94
N SER A 668 -6.24 -21.58 -8.15
CA SER A 668 -7.56 -22.20 -8.22
C SER A 668 -8.07 -22.08 -9.66
N SER A 669 -8.32 -23.22 -10.31
CA SER A 669 -8.90 -23.28 -11.67
C SER A 669 -8.20 -22.41 -12.74
N GLY A 670 -6.88 -22.23 -12.62
CA GLY A 670 -6.07 -21.42 -13.55
C GLY A 670 -5.93 -19.95 -13.16
N TYR A 671 -6.79 -19.44 -12.28
CA TYR A 671 -6.73 -18.08 -11.77
C TYR A 671 -5.62 -17.92 -10.73
N ARG A 672 -4.91 -16.79 -10.79
CA ARG A 672 -4.07 -16.28 -9.71
C ARG A 672 -4.93 -15.36 -8.87
N ILE A 673 -5.54 -15.88 -7.82
CA ILE A 673 -6.37 -15.10 -6.92
C ILE A 673 -5.51 -14.72 -5.72
N GLY A 674 -5.31 -13.42 -5.53
CA GLY A 674 -4.69 -12.92 -4.31
C GLY A 674 -5.62 -13.18 -3.11
N PRO A 675 -5.14 -13.62 -1.94
CA PRO A 675 -6.00 -13.83 -0.76
C PRO A 675 -6.86 -12.60 -0.42
N PHE A 676 -6.34 -11.40 -0.69
CA PHE A 676 -7.04 -10.14 -0.49
C PHE A 676 -8.27 -9.95 -1.39
N GLU A 677 -8.25 -10.46 -2.63
CA GLU A 677 -9.42 -10.41 -3.53
C GLU A 677 -10.58 -11.26 -2.99
N ILE A 678 -10.28 -12.32 -2.25
CA ILE A 678 -11.30 -13.16 -1.59
C ILE A 678 -11.80 -12.50 -0.30
N GLU A 679 -10.90 -11.88 0.47
CA GLU A 679 -11.23 -11.24 1.76
C GLU A 679 -11.98 -9.90 1.63
N SER A 680 -11.95 -9.29 0.44
CA SER A 680 -12.60 -8.00 0.16
C SER A 680 -14.01 -8.10 -0.43
N VAL A 681 -14.47 -9.32 -0.75
CA VAL A 681 -15.83 -9.62 -1.26
C VAL A 681 -16.80 -9.91 -0.11
#